data_AF-A0A953SVT9-F1
#
_entry.id   AF-A0A953SVT9-F1
#
_cell.length_a   1.000
_cell.length_b   1.000
_cell.length_c   1.000
_cell.angle_alpha   90.00
_cell.angle_beta   90.00
_cell.angle_gamma   90.00
#
_symmetry.space_group_name_H-M   'P 1'
#
loop_
_entity.id
_entity.type
_entity.pdbx_description
1 polymer ?
#
loop_
_entity_poly.entity_id
_entity_poly.type
_entity_poly.pdbx_seq_one_letter_code
_entity_poly.pdbx_strand_id
1 'polypeptide(L)'
;MNGILIVSGTVYAYNNLMSDLKTPTSAGTDAIRGINITSTTTSSTVGLYYNTIFLTASSVGANFGTTGIFHTTSTIATTASLDMRNNIVANNSTANGTGLVVAFRRSSGAVNTLNNYASASNNNDFYAGTPGASNLIYSDGTSTAQTMDLYKAGAFTAGTITPRDAASFSEEPTFLSTTGNETNYLHINTATPTQIESGGAPITSPIAVSDDYDGNARNASTPDIGGDEFTGTPLDLTAPSISYTALSNTASTSARTLTATITDATGVPTSGAGLPVLYWNINDGGWNSATASHSGGSSYQFSFGSGVALSDVVKYYVCAQDDATPNIGAYPIAGAGGFSSDPPAAGTPPTTPSSYTIIGAVSGTVTVGTAGDFATLTGVGGLFEAINNKVVTGSITANIITDITEDGTNALNQTVEEAIYTITIQPSEAANKTISGSYAGGLIRLNGADGITFDGRFSGSGNYLTVSNTSTSANSAAFQLISLGTGAGASNNTIRNCNIAAGSNSVTSTFGIFVGGAAISTSGTGNDNDNVTISYNTIGKAHYGVYAAATSAGVNNNLAITHNEIGSSNAAEYIYKYGLYIVQADGGDFSSNHIYNMSSATATPHGMYIGAGVINSSISRNEINNITYTGSGGSGGRGIYVNTGNAASSLTIDNNIIYNIGGDGYPSYSLSSMVGIYIDGTTGGLNIYYNTINMYGDFARSSATLTTAILFNSSTITSVDLRNNIFSNSMNNTTVTTDKNYAIYSSTVAGNFTNINYNDYYVSGAQGVLGYIASADKTTLGDWQTATTQDANSLAADPQFVSDTNLQPFTGSSVLAAGTPIAGITVDIEGTTRNVTTPSVGAYESGLAPAAVDWCNLQLPASATITEGETVAVYARVYEPGVTDAAGQGAGVECWIGWNSINSNPNTWTNWTAATYNVDAGNNDEYMAAIGSGITAGSYYYASRFKITRGKYQYGGYSVGGGNFWDGAAFVSGALTVNTFTTAPPYVQFFDGVTAPALPTGWKVEDTNSDVHFWKTAASNPKSAPNAMKYDFNSTNAANDWFFSPGIEMISGTTYEVSFWYRAELGSYPEKLELKYGAAANSAGMTSSAIFSNTNIINTTYSKGSGTITAPSTGTFYIGWHCFSGADQYNLFVDDVSIRTHVIAQ
;
A
#
# COMPACT_ATOMS: atom_id res chain seq x y z
N MET A 1 70.78 -1.74 42.28
CA MET A 1 70.99 -2.81 41.31
C MET A 1 69.70 -2.97 40.50
N ASN A 2 69.78 -3.13 39.19
CA ASN A 2 68.62 -3.39 38.33
C ASN A 2 68.86 -4.69 37.57
N GLY A 3 67.84 -5.52 37.37
CA GLY A 3 67.90 -6.64 36.42
C GLY A 3 67.86 -6.12 34.99
N ILE A 4 66.76 -5.47 34.62
CA ILE A 4 66.59 -4.74 33.34
C ILE A 4 66.41 -3.25 33.62
N LEU A 5 67.08 -2.39 32.84
CA LEU A 5 66.94 -0.93 32.92
C LEU A 5 66.47 -0.38 31.55
N ILE A 6 65.28 0.22 31.53
CA ILE A 6 64.67 0.84 30.34
C ILE A 6 64.71 2.36 30.50
N VAL A 7 65.55 3.02 29.72
CA VAL A 7 65.85 4.46 29.86
C VAL A 7 65.14 5.32 28.82
N SER A 8 64.90 4.82 27.61
CA SER A 8 64.23 5.57 26.53
C SER A 8 63.66 4.66 25.45
N GLY A 9 62.77 5.21 24.61
CA GLY A 9 62.22 4.56 23.42
C GLY A 9 61.01 3.66 23.66
N THR A 10 60.49 3.08 22.56
CA THR A 10 59.47 2.01 22.59
C THR A 10 60.20 0.68 22.74
N VAL A 11 59.94 -0.04 23.84
CA VAL A 11 60.68 -1.26 24.22
C VAL A 11 59.69 -2.36 24.62
N TYR A 12 59.92 -3.57 24.13
CA TYR A 12 59.17 -4.76 24.53
C TYR A 12 60.12 -5.74 25.21
N ALA A 13 59.89 -6.05 26.48
CA ALA A 13 60.64 -7.05 27.23
C ALA A 13 59.71 -8.21 27.59
N TYR A 14 60.04 -9.41 27.11
CA TYR A 14 59.22 -10.60 27.30
C TYR A 14 60.03 -11.87 27.50
N ASN A 15 59.42 -12.88 28.12
CA ASN A 15 60.02 -14.18 28.46
C ASN A 15 61.35 -14.04 29.23
N ASN A 16 61.48 -13.06 30.12
CA ASN A 16 62.70 -12.91 30.93
C ASN A 16 62.56 -13.61 32.27
N LEU A 17 63.52 -14.46 32.62
CA LEU A 17 63.65 -15.09 33.94
C LEU A 17 64.70 -14.35 34.78
N MET A 18 64.28 -13.70 35.87
CA MET A 18 65.14 -12.86 36.70
C MET A 18 65.07 -13.27 38.16
N SER A 19 66.22 -13.62 38.77
CA SER A 19 66.34 -13.78 40.22
C SER A 19 67.77 -13.51 40.72
N ASP A 20 68.01 -13.78 41.99
CA ASP A 20 69.32 -13.70 42.67
C ASP A 20 70.02 -12.32 42.62
N LEU A 21 69.26 -11.24 42.40
CA LEU A 21 69.78 -9.88 42.52
C LEU A 21 70.05 -9.56 44.00
N LYS A 22 71.31 -9.30 44.36
CA LYS A 22 71.74 -9.11 45.75
C LYS A 22 72.61 -7.85 45.92
N THR A 23 72.31 -7.06 46.95
CA THR A 23 73.16 -5.95 47.40
C THR A 23 73.34 -6.03 48.92
N PRO A 24 74.17 -6.98 49.42
CA PRO A 24 74.16 -7.40 50.82
C PRO A 24 74.55 -6.29 51.81
N THR A 25 75.20 -5.23 51.37
CA THR A 25 75.65 -4.10 52.21
C THR A 25 74.97 -2.76 51.88
N SER A 26 73.88 -2.77 51.10
CA SER A 26 73.18 -1.53 50.71
C SER A 26 72.43 -0.89 51.89
N ALA A 27 72.49 0.43 51.99
CA ALA A 27 71.69 1.23 52.92
C ALA A 27 70.54 1.99 52.23
N GLY A 28 70.15 1.58 51.00
CA GLY A 28 69.11 2.23 50.20
C GLY A 28 67.70 1.69 50.45
N THR A 29 66.71 2.57 50.51
CA THR A 29 65.28 2.21 50.68
C THR A 29 64.65 1.56 49.44
N ASP A 30 65.29 1.67 48.28
CA ASP A 30 64.96 0.98 47.03
C ASP A 30 66.24 0.53 46.33
N ALA A 31 66.93 -0.43 46.94
CA ALA A 31 68.26 -0.85 46.55
C ALA A 31 68.28 -1.76 45.31
N ILE A 32 67.22 -2.55 45.11
CA ILE A 32 67.13 -3.56 44.05
C ILE A 32 65.81 -3.40 43.30
N ARG A 33 65.89 -3.37 41.97
CA ARG A 33 64.73 -3.39 41.08
C ARG A 33 64.86 -4.56 40.11
N GLY A 34 63.81 -5.36 39.92
CA GLY A 34 63.79 -6.40 38.87
C GLY A 34 63.83 -5.73 37.50
N ILE A 35 62.73 -5.09 37.11
CA ILE A 35 62.67 -4.22 35.92
C ILE A 35 62.52 -2.77 36.36
N ASN A 36 63.44 -1.91 35.91
CA ASN A 36 63.45 -0.49 36.23
C ASN A 36 63.18 0.33 34.97
N ILE A 37 61.99 0.93 34.88
CA ILE A 37 61.59 1.79 33.77
C ILE A 37 61.72 3.24 34.23
N THR A 38 62.83 3.88 33.83
CA THR A 38 63.07 5.30 34.07
C THR A 38 62.70 6.17 32.87
N SER A 39 62.22 5.55 31.78
CA SER A 39 61.85 6.24 30.54
C SER A 39 60.78 7.31 30.76
N THR A 40 61.01 8.44 30.11
CA THR A 40 60.06 9.56 29.97
C THR A 40 59.87 9.93 28.49
N THR A 41 60.18 8.99 27.57
CA THR A 41 60.07 9.22 26.13
C THR A 41 58.61 9.42 25.73
N THR A 42 58.30 10.57 25.15
CA THR A 42 56.95 10.91 24.66
C THR A 42 56.54 10.00 23.51
N SER A 43 55.25 9.66 23.42
CA SER A 43 54.69 8.81 22.36
C SER A 43 55.43 7.49 22.19
N SER A 44 55.71 6.81 23.31
CA SER A 44 56.38 5.51 23.33
C SER A 44 55.67 4.54 24.26
N THR A 45 55.81 3.25 23.97
CA THR A 45 55.21 2.16 24.76
C THR A 45 56.33 1.30 25.35
N VAL A 46 56.22 0.97 26.62
CA VAL A 46 57.02 -0.07 27.28
C VAL A 46 56.09 -1.25 27.50
N GLY A 47 56.26 -2.32 26.72
CA GLY A 47 55.49 -3.55 26.91
C GLY A 47 56.28 -4.57 27.74
N LEU A 48 55.69 -5.04 28.84
CA LEU A 48 56.24 -6.11 29.67
C LEU A 48 55.29 -7.31 29.58
N TYR A 49 55.72 -8.39 28.93
CA TYR A 49 54.89 -9.58 28.72
C TYR A 49 55.57 -10.83 29.23
N TYR A 50 54.89 -11.71 29.97
CA TYR A 50 55.43 -13.03 30.29
C TYR A 50 56.82 -13.02 30.96
N ASN A 51 57.12 -12.03 31.80
CA ASN A 51 58.36 -12.01 32.55
C ASN A 51 58.17 -12.70 33.91
N THR A 52 59.16 -13.45 34.37
CA THR A 52 59.20 -14.02 35.72
C THR A 52 60.30 -13.36 36.53
N ILE A 53 59.91 -12.64 37.58
CA ILE A 53 60.79 -11.92 38.49
C ILE A 53 60.66 -12.55 39.88
N PHE A 54 61.75 -13.10 40.41
CA PHE A 54 61.81 -13.68 41.75
C PHE A 54 62.94 -13.04 42.56
N LEU A 55 62.61 -12.29 43.62
CA LEU A 55 63.61 -11.59 44.45
C LEU A 55 63.58 -12.11 45.90
N THR A 56 64.72 -12.51 46.44
CA THR A 56 64.87 -13.02 47.82
C THR A 56 65.99 -12.31 48.59
N ALA A 57 66.22 -11.04 48.26
CA ALA A 57 67.39 -10.32 48.75
C ALA A 57 67.24 -9.88 50.21
N SER A 58 68.37 -9.76 50.90
CA SER A 58 68.48 -9.14 52.22
C SER A 58 69.75 -8.31 52.29
N SER A 59 69.82 -7.37 53.25
CA SER A 59 71.01 -6.57 53.48
C SER A 59 71.23 -6.28 54.97
N VAL A 60 72.51 -6.15 55.35
CA VAL A 60 72.93 -5.71 56.68
C VAL A 60 72.99 -4.18 56.83
N GLY A 61 72.72 -3.40 55.78
CA GLY A 61 72.70 -1.94 55.85
C GLY A 61 71.49 -1.38 56.63
N ALA A 62 71.58 -0.14 57.09
CA ALA A 62 70.60 0.47 58.01
C ALA A 62 69.18 0.62 57.44
N ASN A 63 69.05 0.78 56.12
CA ASN A 63 67.78 0.72 55.39
C ASN A 63 67.94 -0.20 54.19
N PHE A 64 66.94 -1.02 53.89
CA PHE A 64 66.95 -1.88 52.71
C PHE A 64 65.53 -2.15 52.20
N GLY A 65 65.30 -1.89 50.92
CA GLY A 65 64.06 -2.23 50.25
C GLY A 65 64.29 -2.64 48.80
N THR A 66 63.30 -3.30 48.22
CA THR A 66 63.35 -3.88 46.87
C THR A 66 62.04 -3.65 46.14
N THR A 67 62.12 -3.63 44.81
CA THR A 67 60.97 -3.48 43.93
C THR A 67 61.02 -4.56 42.85
N GLY A 68 59.90 -5.23 42.56
CA GLY A 68 59.79 -6.11 41.39
C GLY A 68 59.87 -5.31 40.09
N ILE A 69 58.87 -4.47 39.85
CA ILE A 69 58.79 -3.56 38.70
C ILE A 69 58.66 -2.11 39.16
N PHE A 70 59.55 -1.25 38.68
CA PHE A 70 59.48 0.20 38.90
C PHE A 70 59.10 0.94 37.61
N HIS A 71 58.14 1.86 37.68
CA HIS A 71 57.73 2.68 36.53
C HIS A 71 57.68 4.17 36.86
N THR A 72 58.42 4.97 36.10
CA THR A 72 58.31 6.44 36.14
C THR A 72 56.96 6.89 35.61
N THR A 73 56.26 7.67 36.43
CA THR A 73 54.94 8.19 36.11
C THR A 73 54.95 9.37 35.15
N SER A 74 53.89 9.51 34.35
CA SER A 74 53.60 10.69 33.55
C SER A 74 52.10 10.99 33.56
N THR A 75 51.75 12.27 33.56
CA THR A 75 50.37 12.71 33.38
C THR A 75 49.89 12.58 31.93
N ILE A 76 50.80 12.37 30.98
CA ILE A 76 50.54 12.17 29.55
C ILE A 76 50.51 10.66 29.27
N ALA A 77 49.33 10.13 28.93
CA ALA A 77 49.11 8.69 28.75
C ALA A 77 50.04 8.02 27.75
N THR A 78 50.45 8.72 26.69
CA THR A 78 51.31 8.18 25.62
C THR A 78 52.81 8.27 25.92
N THR A 79 53.23 8.82 27.07
CA THR A 79 54.66 8.99 27.41
C THR A 79 55.14 7.81 28.23
N ALA A 80 56.03 6.99 27.65
CA ALA A 80 56.49 5.72 28.22
C ALA A 80 55.31 4.91 28.78
N SER A 81 54.26 4.77 27.96
CA SER A 81 53.03 4.05 28.32
C SER A 81 53.36 2.61 28.66
N LEU A 82 53.12 2.19 29.90
CA LEU A 82 53.37 0.83 30.35
C LEU A 82 52.17 -0.06 30.00
N ASP A 83 52.38 -1.04 29.12
CA ASP A 83 51.46 -2.16 28.88
C ASP A 83 52.07 -3.40 29.53
N MET A 84 51.52 -3.82 30.66
CA MET A 84 52.08 -4.90 31.49
C MET A 84 51.08 -6.05 31.60
N ARG A 85 51.36 -7.16 30.94
CA ARG A 85 50.46 -8.33 30.91
C ARG A 85 51.19 -9.65 31.17
N ASN A 86 50.52 -10.60 31.84
CA ASN A 86 51.02 -11.97 32.03
C ASN A 86 52.39 -12.07 32.72
N ASN A 87 52.76 -11.17 33.64
CA ASN A 87 54.05 -11.25 34.34
C ASN A 87 53.90 -11.91 35.72
N ILE A 88 54.87 -12.71 36.12
CA ILE A 88 55.07 -13.14 37.52
C ILE A 88 56.05 -12.18 38.19
N VAL A 89 55.65 -11.58 39.31
CA VAL A 89 56.47 -10.67 40.11
C VAL A 89 56.40 -11.09 41.57
N ALA A 90 57.29 -11.99 41.97
CA ALA A 90 57.41 -12.51 43.32
C ALA A 90 58.60 -11.89 44.05
N ASN A 91 58.33 -10.93 44.93
CA ASN A 91 59.33 -10.24 45.73
C ASN A 91 59.27 -10.70 47.20
N ASN A 92 60.01 -11.77 47.49
CA ASN A 92 60.20 -12.38 48.81
C ASN A 92 61.43 -11.82 49.54
N SER A 93 61.89 -10.62 49.18
CA SER A 93 63.03 -9.99 49.85
C SER A 93 62.67 -9.64 51.30
N THR A 94 63.68 -9.44 52.15
CA THR A 94 63.47 -8.98 53.53
C THR A 94 63.80 -7.49 53.62
N ALA A 95 62.81 -6.63 53.87
CA ALA A 95 63.05 -5.21 54.13
C ALA A 95 63.80 -4.99 55.46
N ASN A 96 64.55 -3.89 55.55
CA ASN A 96 65.19 -3.43 56.78
C ASN A 96 64.98 -1.92 56.96
N GLY A 97 64.86 -1.45 58.21
CA GLY A 97 64.65 -0.04 58.54
C GLY A 97 63.40 0.54 57.87
N THR A 98 63.57 1.61 57.10
CA THR A 98 62.50 2.31 56.36
C THR A 98 62.30 1.82 54.92
N GLY A 99 63.04 0.79 54.49
CA GLY A 99 62.86 0.22 53.16
C GLY A 99 61.59 -0.62 53.05
N LEU A 100 61.08 -0.75 51.83
CA LEU A 100 59.85 -1.48 51.52
C LEU A 100 60.12 -2.55 50.46
N VAL A 101 59.47 -3.70 50.59
CA VAL A 101 59.36 -4.77 49.60
C VAL A 101 58.09 -4.55 48.80
N VAL A 102 58.23 -4.23 47.51
CA VAL A 102 57.10 -3.86 46.65
C VAL A 102 57.10 -4.71 45.38
N ALA A 103 55.94 -5.23 44.97
CA ALA A 103 55.81 -5.92 43.68
C ALA A 103 55.81 -4.90 42.53
N PHE A 104 54.87 -3.95 42.53
CA PHE A 104 54.81 -2.87 41.54
C PHE A 104 54.93 -1.48 42.20
N ARG A 105 56.01 -0.75 41.89
CA ARG A 105 56.25 0.59 42.42
C ARG A 105 56.20 1.65 41.33
N ARG A 106 55.61 2.79 41.66
CA ARG A 106 55.59 3.98 40.79
C ARG A 106 56.35 5.13 41.43
N SER A 107 56.86 6.04 40.59
CA SER A 107 57.70 7.15 41.07
C SER A 107 56.95 8.25 41.83
N SER A 108 55.63 8.38 41.65
CA SER A 108 54.81 9.43 42.28
C SER A 108 53.32 9.09 42.29
N GLY A 109 52.65 9.34 43.42
CA GLY A 109 51.19 9.24 43.60
C GLY A 109 50.39 10.52 43.32
N ALA A 110 50.97 11.50 42.62
CA ALA A 110 50.28 12.77 42.33
C ALA A 110 49.09 12.59 41.37
N VAL A 111 48.13 13.52 41.39
CA VAL A 111 46.92 13.43 40.56
C VAL A 111 47.25 13.23 39.06
N ASN A 112 46.54 12.31 38.41
CA ASN A 112 46.68 11.93 36.99
C ASN A 112 47.99 11.21 36.63
N THR A 113 48.82 10.83 37.59
CA THR A 113 50.05 10.07 37.29
C THR A 113 49.78 8.60 36.93
N LEU A 114 48.52 8.14 37.01
CA LEU A 114 48.09 6.83 36.51
C LEU A 114 47.97 6.74 34.98
N ASN A 115 47.91 7.87 34.28
CA ASN A 115 47.56 7.94 32.86
C ASN A 115 48.49 7.14 31.94
N ASN A 116 49.80 7.12 32.20
CA ASN A 116 50.75 6.35 31.39
C ASN A 116 50.90 4.88 31.83
N TYR A 117 49.97 4.37 32.63
CA TYR A 117 49.77 2.94 32.79
C TYR A 117 48.57 2.54 31.92
N ALA A 118 48.82 1.72 30.89
CA ALA A 118 47.85 1.42 29.85
C ALA A 118 46.68 0.60 30.44
N SER A 119 45.46 0.90 29.98
CA SER A 119 44.23 0.22 30.40
C SER A 119 44.19 -1.27 30.06
N ALA A 120 45.00 -1.72 29.10
CA ALA A 120 45.11 -3.12 28.70
C ALA A 120 45.95 -3.99 29.66
N SER A 121 46.70 -3.36 30.57
CA SER A 121 47.55 -4.10 31.52
C SER A 121 46.70 -4.99 32.41
N ASN A 122 47.01 -6.29 32.47
CA ASN A 122 46.17 -7.29 33.14
C ASN A 122 46.88 -8.65 33.34
N ASN A 123 46.26 -9.58 34.06
CA ASN A 123 46.71 -10.98 34.19
C ASN A 123 48.14 -11.10 34.74
N ASN A 124 48.53 -10.26 35.70
CA ASN A 124 49.84 -10.34 36.35
C ASN A 124 49.71 -11.02 37.73
N ASP A 125 50.71 -11.80 38.12
CA ASP A 125 50.87 -12.26 39.50
C ASP A 125 51.80 -11.29 40.25
N PHE A 126 51.24 -10.55 41.22
CA PHE A 126 52.00 -9.67 42.09
C PHE A 126 52.06 -10.26 43.50
N TYR A 127 53.25 -10.67 43.92
CA TYR A 127 53.49 -11.19 45.26
C TYR A 127 54.63 -10.44 45.93
N ALA A 128 54.42 -10.04 47.19
CA ALA A 128 55.39 -9.28 47.98
C ALA A 128 55.57 -9.89 49.37
N GLY A 129 55.42 -11.21 49.52
CA GLY A 129 55.38 -11.88 50.82
C GLY A 129 54.07 -11.68 51.57
N THR A 130 54.03 -12.07 52.84
CA THR A 130 52.86 -11.88 53.70
C THR A 130 52.47 -10.39 53.79
N PRO A 131 51.21 -10.01 53.49
CA PRO A 131 50.76 -8.62 53.51
C PRO A 131 51.11 -7.92 54.82
N GLY A 132 51.74 -6.76 54.74
CA GLY A 132 52.15 -6.00 55.91
C GLY A 132 52.66 -4.60 55.58
N ALA A 133 52.98 -3.80 56.60
CA ALA A 133 53.39 -2.40 56.40
C ALA A 133 54.65 -2.25 55.52
N SER A 134 55.52 -3.27 55.48
CA SER A 134 56.75 -3.28 54.68
C SER A 134 56.66 -4.17 53.43
N ASN A 135 55.53 -4.85 53.21
CA ASN A 135 55.31 -5.87 52.18
C ASN A 135 54.05 -5.51 51.40
N LEU A 136 54.23 -4.91 50.22
CA LEU A 136 53.17 -4.24 49.48
C LEU A 136 53.05 -4.75 48.04
N ILE A 137 51.83 -4.97 47.58
CA ILE A 137 51.54 -5.18 46.15
C ILE A 137 51.90 -3.92 45.37
N TYR A 138 51.49 -2.76 45.90
CA TYR A 138 51.64 -1.48 45.22
C TYR A 138 52.13 -0.37 46.14
N SER A 139 52.99 0.50 45.61
CA SER A 139 53.33 1.79 46.22
C SER A 139 53.69 2.83 45.18
N ASP A 140 53.23 4.07 45.35
CA ASP A 140 53.58 5.21 44.51
C ASP A 140 54.34 6.32 45.29
N GLY A 141 54.74 6.01 46.53
CA GLY A 141 55.34 6.95 47.47
C GLY A 141 54.35 7.81 48.26
N THR A 142 53.05 7.80 47.93
CA THR A 142 51.98 8.50 48.66
C THR A 142 50.95 7.51 49.22
N SER A 143 50.56 6.54 48.41
CA SER A 143 49.57 5.50 48.69
C SER A 143 50.22 4.13 48.61
N THR A 144 49.62 3.16 49.32
CA THR A 144 50.08 1.77 49.33
C THR A 144 48.91 0.81 49.29
N ALA A 145 49.12 -0.39 48.75
CA ALA A 145 48.19 -1.51 48.85
C ALA A 145 48.94 -2.77 49.31
N GLN A 146 48.45 -3.37 50.40
CA GLN A 146 49.05 -4.58 50.98
C GLN A 146 48.55 -5.86 50.32
N THR A 147 47.31 -5.87 49.81
CA THR A 147 46.68 -7.02 49.18
C THR A 147 46.23 -6.70 47.76
N MET A 148 45.98 -7.74 46.95
CA MET A 148 45.46 -7.58 45.61
C MET A 148 44.08 -6.91 45.59
N ASP A 149 43.19 -7.28 46.52
CA ASP A 149 41.85 -6.68 46.62
C ASP A 149 41.92 -5.16 46.88
N LEU A 150 42.82 -4.72 47.77
CA LEU A 150 43.04 -3.30 48.04
C LEU A 150 43.65 -2.57 46.84
N TYR A 151 44.49 -3.24 46.05
CA TYR A 151 45.04 -2.69 44.83
C TYR A 151 43.95 -2.52 43.76
N LYS A 152 43.16 -3.57 43.48
CA LYS A 152 42.08 -3.56 42.49
C LYS A 152 40.96 -2.58 42.84
N ALA A 153 40.54 -2.53 44.10
CA ALA A 153 39.54 -1.59 44.59
C ALA A 153 40.11 -0.18 44.82
N GLY A 154 41.43 0.01 44.70
CA GLY A 154 42.13 1.22 45.03
C GLY A 154 41.75 2.41 44.15
N ALA A 155 41.11 3.41 44.76
CA ALA A 155 41.03 4.78 44.24
C ALA A 155 42.15 5.60 44.88
N PHE A 156 43.35 5.53 44.29
CA PHE A 156 44.51 6.27 44.78
C PHE A 156 44.46 7.72 44.31
N THR A 157 45.25 8.59 44.94
CA THR A 157 45.42 9.98 44.48
C THR A 157 45.89 10.04 43.02
N ALA A 158 46.69 9.06 42.57
CA ALA A 158 47.14 8.93 41.19
C ALA A 158 46.04 8.62 40.17
N GLY A 159 44.93 8.01 40.61
CA GLY A 159 43.83 7.51 39.79
C GLY A 159 43.29 6.16 40.27
N THR A 160 42.28 5.64 39.57
CA THR A 160 41.66 4.33 39.85
C THR A 160 42.31 3.23 39.00
N ILE A 161 42.63 2.09 39.62
CA ILE A 161 43.26 0.95 38.93
C ILE A 161 42.37 0.39 37.83
N THR A 162 41.10 0.09 38.13
CA THR A 162 40.09 -0.40 37.16
C THR A 162 40.04 0.48 35.90
N PRO A 163 40.07 -0.09 34.68
CA PRO A 163 39.96 -1.52 34.34
C PRO A 163 41.27 -2.33 34.34
N ARG A 164 42.40 -1.75 34.73
CA ARG A 164 43.71 -2.41 34.73
C ARG A 164 43.75 -3.49 35.80
N ASP A 165 44.53 -4.53 35.56
CA ASP A 165 44.80 -5.62 36.50
C ASP A 165 43.54 -6.30 37.06
N ALA A 166 42.41 -6.24 36.34
CA ALA A 166 41.15 -6.85 36.78
C ALA A 166 41.29 -8.36 37.05
N ALA A 167 42.05 -9.06 36.20
CA ALA A 167 42.37 -10.48 36.29
C ALA A 167 43.74 -10.78 36.92
N SER A 168 44.49 -9.77 37.36
CA SER A 168 45.75 -9.97 38.08
C SER A 168 45.50 -10.54 39.48
N PHE A 169 46.42 -11.31 40.06
CA PHE A 169 46.24 -11.92 41.38
C PHE A 169 47.53 -11.88 42.19
N SER A 170 47.48 -12.39 43.42
CA SER A 170 48.65 -12.52 44.29
C SER A 170 48.73 -13.96 44.76
N GLU A 171 49.74 -14.66 44.29
CA GLU A 171 50.05 -16.03 44.67
C GLU A 171 51.56 -16.13 44.90
N GLU A 172 52.03 -16.98 45.81
CA GLU A 172 53.46 -17.28 45.87
C GLU A 172 53.78 -18.38 44.86
N PRO A 173 54.53 -18.09 43.78
CA PRO A 173 54.85 -19.13 42.80
C PRO A 173 55.74 -20.19 43.42
N THR A 174 55.37 -21.46 43.24
CA THR A 174 56.23 -22.59 43.60
C THR A 174 57.14 -22.94 42.44
N PHE A 175 58.44 -22.63 42.54
CA PHE A 175 59.41 -22.94 41.49
C PHE A 175 60.08 -24.32 41.68
N LEU A 176 60.38 -25.01 40.58
CA LEU A 176 61.17 -26.25 40.59
C LEU A 176 62.63 -26.01 41.00
N SER A 177 63.20 -24.87 40.61
CA SER A 177 64.54 -24.43 41.02
C SER A 177 64.65 -22.91 41.02
N THR A 178 65.42 -22.36 41.97
CA THR A 178 65.79 -20.93 42.01
C THR A 178 67.28 -20.71 41.78
N THR A 179 68.00 -21.74 41.32
CA THR A 179 69.45 -21.69 41.06
C THR A 179 69.69 -21.47 39.57
N GLY A 180 70.31 -20.35 39.20
CA GLY A 180 70.36 -19.84 37.81
C GLY A 180 71.09 -20.67 36.75
N ASN A 181 71.72 -21.79 37.11
CA ASN A 181 72.40 -22.70 36.18
C ASN A 181 71.65 -24.03 35.98
N GLU A 182 70.53 -24.25 36.66
CA GLU A 182 69.69 -25.44 36.49
C GLU A 182 68.74 -25.26 35.30
N THR A 183 68.46 -26.34 34.57
CA THR A 183 67.56 -26.28 33.39
C THR A 183 66.14 -25.83 33.77
N ASN A 184 65.64 -26.25 34.94
CA ASN A 184 64.29 -25.91 35.41
C ASN A 184 64.27 -24.61 36.24
N TYR A 185 65.22 -23.71 35.98
CA TYR A 185 65.33 -22.44 36.70
C TYR A 185 64.06 -21.61 36.49
N LEU A 186 63.41 -21.22 37.60
CA LEU A 186 62.14 -20.49 37.65
C LEU A 186 60.97 -21.09 36.86
N HIS A 187 61.04 -22.38 36.55
CA HIS A 187 59.89 -23.12 36.02
C HIS A 187 58.89 -23.43 37.14
N ILE A 188 57.59 -23.47 36.83
CA ILE A 188 56.54 -23.71 37.81
C ILE A 188 56.47 -25.19 38.20
N ASN A 189 56.29 -25.46 39.49
CA ASN A 189 56.06 -26.81 40.00
C ASN A 189 54.62 -27.25 39.71
N THR A 190 54.44 -28.00 38.62
CA THR A 190 53.15 -28.47 38.12
C THR A 190 52.36 -29.39 39.06
N ALA A 191 52.99 -29.90 40.13
CA ALA A 191 52.32 -30.71 41.15
C ALA A 191 51.49 -29.90 42.16
N THR A 192 51.67 -28.56 42.20
CA THR A 192 50.91 -27.66 43.08
C THR A 192 49.89 -26.90 42.24
N PRO A 193 48.58 -26.99 42.54
CA PRO A 193 47.59 -26.19 41.84
C PRO A 193 47.88 -24.69 41.96
N THR A 194 47.76 -23.97 40.85
CA THR A 194 48.16 -22.56 40.77
C THR A 194 47.23 -21.79 39.84
N GLN A 195 47.00 -20.50 40.11
CA GLN A 195 46.29 -19.58 39.19
C GLN A 195 47.18 -19.13 38.02
N ILE A 196 48.48 -19.45 38.06
CA ILE A 196 49.45 -19.14 37.01
C ILE A 196 49.18 -20.02 35.76
N GLU A 197 48.78 -21.28 35.99
CA GLU A 197 48.38 -22.23 34.95
C GLU A 197 47.12 -21.75 34.23
N SER A 198 47.21 -21.58 32.91
CA SER A 198 46.15 -21.12 32.02
C SER A 198 45.53 -19.76 32.42
N GLY A 199 46.20 -18.99 33.28
CA GLY A 199 45.69 -17.74 33.85
C GLY A 199 45.98 -16.48 33.00
N GLY A 200 46.76 -16.61 31.94
CA GLY A 200 47.18 -15.52 31.06
C GLY A 200 46.20 -15.24 29.92
N ALA A 201 46.44 -14.14 29.21
CA ALA A 201 45.70 -13.76 28.00
C ALA A 201 46.62 -13.68 26.78
N PRO A 202 46.26 -14.22 25.59
CA PRO A 202 47.13 -14.19 24.42
C PRO A 202 47.62 -12.78 24.04
N ILE A 203 48.94 -12.61 23.88
CA ILE A 203 49.56 -11.35 23.46
C ILE A 203 49.83 -11.39 21.96
N THR A 204 48.88 -10.88 21.17
CA THR A 204 48.97 -10.79 19.70
C THR A 204 49.29 -9.39 19.19
N SER A 205 49.23 -8.39 20.07
CA SER A 205 49.50 -6.97 19.80
C SER A 205 50.02 -6.32 21.08
N PRO A 206 50.96 -5.36 21.01
CA PRO A 206 51.57 -4.76 19.81
C PRO A 206 52.64 -5.63 19.13
N ILE A 207 53.07 -6.70 19.79
CA ILE A 207 53.88 -7.78 19.22
C ILE A 207 53.19 -9.11 19.51
N ALA A 208 53.41 -10.12 18.67
CA ALA A 208 53.00 -11.48 18.96
C ALA A 208 54.09 -12.19 19.76
N VAL A 209 53.75 -12.71 20.95
CA VAL A 209 54.63 -13.56 21.75
C VAL A 209 54.03 -14.96 21.75
N SER A 210 54.45 -15.78 20.77
CA SER A 210 53.86 -17.10 20.50
C SER A 210 54.55 -18.25 21.23
N ASP A 211 55.82 -18.08 21.59
CA ASP A 211 56.60 -19.08 22.30
C ASP A 211 57.05 -18.53 23.65
N ASP A 212 57.40 -19.40 24.59
CA ASP A 212 57.87 -19.07 25.93
C ASP A 212 59.42 -18.91 26.01
N TYR A 213 60.02 -19.00 27.20
CA TYR A 213 61.48 -18.90 27.40
C TYR A 213 62.26 -20.08 26.77
N ASP A 214 61.71 -21.30 26.83
CA ASP A 214 62.35 -22.53 26.36
C ASP A 214 62.04 -22.84 24.90
N GLY A 215 61.16 -22.04 24.27
CA GLY A 215 60.75 -22.15 22.88
C GLY A 215 59.52 -23.05 22.69
N ASN A 216 58.80 -23.35 23.76
CA ASN A 216 57.52 -24.04 23.73
C ASN A 216 56.42 -23.08 23.27
N ALA A 217 55.55 -23.57 22.38
CA ALA A 217 54.44 -22.78 21.89
C ALA A 217 53.41 -22.55 23.02
N ARG A 218 53.01 -21.29 23.19
CA ARG A 218 51.98 -20.90 24.15
C ARG A 218 50.59 -21.34 23.70
N ASN A 219 49.73 -21.65 24.66
CA ASN A 219 48.34 -21.94 24.41
C ASN A 219 47.66 -20.74 23.74
N ALA A 220 46.98 -21.00 22.63
CA ALA A 220 46.41 -19.97 21.77
C ALA A 220 45.24 -19.20 22.43
N SER A 221 44.62 -19.75 23.48
CA SER A 221 43.47 -19.18 24.18
C SER A 221 43.75 -18.87 25.64
N THR A 222 44.52 -19.71 26.33
CA THR A 222 44.75 -19.66 27.78
C THR A 222 46.23 -19.90 28.08
N PRO A 223 47.14 -19.01 27.65
CA PRO A 223 48.56 -19.14 27.94
C PRO A 223 48.83 -18.99 29.44
N ASP A 224 49.99 -19.47 29.89
CA ASP A 224 50.39 -19.33 31.29
C ASP A 224 50.90 -17.93 31.61
N ILE A 225 50.77 -17.50 32.88
CA ILE A 225 51.40 -16.26 33.35
C ILE A 225 52.89 -16.52 33.60
N GLY A 226 53.76 -15.61 33.18
CA GLY A 226 55.21 -15.73 33.33
C GLY A 226 55.92 -16.34 32.13
N GLY A 227 57.24 -16.52 32.28
CA GLY A 227 58.14 -16.89 31.18
C GLY A 227 58.13 -18.35 30.76
N ASP A 228 57.49 -19.22 31.52
CA ASP A 228 57.40 -20.67 31.32
C ASP A 228 55.96 -21.01 30.88
N GLU A 229 55.81 -21.79 29.81
CA GLU A 229 54.54 -22.39 29.40
C GLU A 229 54.55 -23.89 29.73
N PHE A 230 53.59 -24.33 30.53
CA PHE A 230 53.56 -25.65 31.11
C PHE A 230 52.18 -26.30 31.01
N THR A 231 52.04 -27.48 31.63
CA THR A 231 50.76 -28.17 31.76
C THR A 231 50.65 -28.66 33.19
N GLY A 232 50.01 -27.85 34.02
CA GLY A 232 49.79 -28.05 35.44
C GLY A 232 48.32 -28.30 35.79
N THR A 233 48.00 -28.13 37.07
CA THR A 233 46.63 -28.19 37.58
C THR A 233 46.17 -26.75 37.87
N PRO A 234 45.13 -26.22 37.21
CA PRO A 234 44.58 -24.91 37.54
C PRO A 234 44.03 -24.88 38.97
N LEU A 235 44.21 -23.76 39.68
CA LEU A 235 43.52 -23.50 40.95
C LEU A 235 42.17 -22.82 40.68
N ASP A 236 41.07 -23.53 40.95
CA ASP A 236 39.72 -22.98 40.83
C ASP A 236 39.22 -22.39 42.15
N LEU A 237 38.86 -21.11 42.10
CA LEU A 237 38.31 -20.33 43.22
C LEU A 237 36.93 -19.76 42.89
N THR A 238 36.36 -20.13 41.75
CA THR A 238 35.09 -19.60 41.28
C THR A 238 33.95 -20.56 41.64
N ALA A 239 32.85 -20.01 42.15
CA ALA A 239 31.65 -20.80 42.40
C ALA A 239 30.86 -21.05 41.11
N PRO A 240 30.05 -22.12 41.02
CA PRO A 240 29.24 -22.40 39.84
C PRO A 240 28.30 -21.24 39.46
N SER A 241 28.21 -20.98 38.17
CA SER A 241 27.22 -20.06 37.59
C SER A 241 25.87 -20.77 37.45
N ILE A 242 24.81 -20.16 37.98
CA ILE A 242 23.44 -20.71 38.00
C ILE A 242 22.51 -19.78 37.24
N SER A 243 21.67 -20.33 36.35
CA SER A 243 20.64 -19.57 35.63
C SER A 243 19.35 -20.37 35.44
N TYR A 244 18.19 -19.72 35.58
CA TYR A 244 16.88 -20.30 35.26
C TYR A 244 15.83 -19.20 35.00
N THR A 245 14.74 -19.54 34.33
CA THR A 245 13.55 -18.68 34.21
C THR A 245 12.66 -18.86 35.43
N ALA A 246 12.24 -17.76 36.06
CA ALA A 246 11.36 -17.85 37.22
C ALA A 246 9.98 -18.44 36.84
N LEU A 247 9.40 -19.24 37.74
CA LEU A 247 8.08 -19.83 37.54
C LEU A 247 7.00 -18.73 37.65
N SER A 248 6.05 -18.73 36.72
CA SER A 248 4.89 -17.81 36.75
C SER A 248 3.86 -18.25 37.79
N ASN A 249 2.95 -17.34 38.18
CA ASN A 249 1.80 -17.67 39.02
C ASN A 249 0.97 -18.82 38.42
N THR A 250 0.31 -19.61 39.26
CA THR A 250 -0.45 -20.81 38.85
C THR A 250 -1.72 -20.95 39.67
N ALA A 251 -2.71 -21.67 39.15
CA ALA A 251 -3.85 -22.12 39.96
C ALA A 251 -3.62 -23.53 40.56
N SER A 252 -2.58 -24.23 40.12
CA SER A 252 -2.26 -25.59 40.57
C SER A 252 -1.67 -25.58 41.98
N THR A 253 -2.23 -26.42 42.85
CA THR A 253 -1.68 -26.70 44.18
C THR A 253 -0.73 -27.91 44.20
N SER A 254 -0.39 -28.44 43.02
CA SER A 254 0.54 -29.56 42.89
C SER A 254 2.00 -29.07 42.89
N ALA A 255 2.93 -29.95 43.27
CA ALA A 255 4.35 -29.65 43.14
C ALA A 255 4.73 -29.33 41.69
N ARG A 256 5.64 -28.38 41.50
CA ARG A 256 6.10 -27.87 40.21
C ARG A 256 7.56 -28.21 39.98
N THR A 257 7.94 -28.27 38.70
CA THR A 257 9.31 -28.51 38.28
C THR A 257 9.97 -27.22 37.80
N LEU A 258 11.17 -26.92 38.33
CA LEU A 258 12.07 -25.89 37.80
C LEU A 258 13.26 -26.57 37.13
N THR A 259 13.65 -26.11 35.95
CA THR A 259 14.89 -26.51 35.28
C THR A 259 15.88 -25.36 35.33
N ALA A 260 17.10 -25.62 35.82
CA ALA A 260 18.19 -24.66 35.85
C ALA A 260 19.38 -25.14 35.03
N THR A 261 20.07 -24.20 34.38
CA THR A 261 21.36 -24.40 33.74
C THR A 261 22.45 -23.98 34.71
N ILE A 262 23.34 -24.92 35.07
CA ILE A 262 24.41 -24.72 36.04
C ILE A 262 25.74 -25.16 35.43
N THR A 263 26.71 -24.26 35.41
CA THR A 263 28.02 -24.45 34.76
C THR A 263 29.15 -24.02 35.67
N ASP A 264 30.25 -24.75 35.61
CA ASP A 264 31.49 -24.43 36.31
C ASP A 264 32.69 -24.95 35.50
N ALA A 265 33.88 -24.38 35.71
CA ALA A 265 35.10 -24.75 35.00
C ALA A 265 35.68 -26.10 35.46
N THR A 266 35.57 -26.43 36.75
CA THR A 266 36.01 -27.74 37.28
C THR A 266 34.91 -28.79 37.30
N GLY A 267 33.67 -28.39 37.00
CA GLY A 267 32.52 -29.28 36.91
C GLY A 267 31.52 -29.04 38.03
N VAL A 268 30.34 -29.64 37.90
CA VAL A 268 29.26 -29.56 38.89
C VAL A 268 28.77 -30.98 39.14
N PRO A 269 28.54 -31.39 40.40
CA PRO A 269 28.13 -32.75 40.71
C PRO A 269 26.88 -33.16 39.93
N THR A 270 26.97 -34.30 39.23
CA THR A 270 25.88 -34.87 38.42
C THR A 270 25.16 -36.03 39.12
N SER A 271 25.71 -36.54 40.21
CA SER A 271 25.08 -37.56 41.06
C SER A 271 25.71 -37.56 42.47
N GLY A 272 24.98 -38.05 43.47
CA GLY A 272 25.51 -38.24 44.82
C GLY A 272 25.53 -36.98 45.69
N ALA A 273 26.52 -36.88 46.58
CA ALA A 273 26.74 -35.69 47.41
C ALA A 273 27.11 -34.49 46.54
N GLY A 274 26.81 -33.28 47.01
CA GLY A 274 27.12 -32.05 46.27
C GLY A 274 26.16 -31.69 45.13
N LEU A 275 25.16 -32.54 44.82
CA LEU A 275 24.13 -32.20 43.84
C LEU A 275 23.50 -30.83 44.16
N PRO A 276 23.24 -29.98 43.15
CA PRO A 276 22.56 -28.70 43.35
C PRO A 276 21.26 -28.86 44.14
N VAL A 277 20.94 -27.87 44.99
CA VAL A 277 19.76 -27.89 45.88
C VAL A 277 18.96 -26.61 45.71
N LEU A 278 17.65 -26.76 45.51
CA LEU A 278 16.69 -25.67 45.57
C LEU A 278 16.14 -25.55 46.99
N TYR A 279 16.19 -24.34 47.56
CA TYR A 279 15.56 -24.01 48.82
C TYR A 279 14.30 -23.21 48.57
N TRP A 280 13.20 -23.54 49.25
CA TRP A 280 11.91 -22.89 49.06
C TRP A 280 11.08 -22.78 50.35
N ASN A 281 10.20 -21.79 50.44
CA ASN A 281 9.24 -21.65 51.55
C ASN A 281 7.87 -21.19 51.05
N ILE A 282 6.88 -21.24 51.94
CA ILE A 282 5.51 -20.75 51.73
C ILE A 282 5.26 -19.60 52.70
N ASN A 283 4.80 -18.45 52.20
CA ASN A 283 4.41 -17.27 52.99
C ASN A 283 5.45 -16.86 54.06
N ASP A 284 6.73 -16.86 53.70
CA ASP A 284 7.84 -16.54 54.61
C ASP A 284 7.99 -17.49 55.82
N GLY A 285 7.51 -18.72 55.68
CA GLY A 285 7.76 -19.81 56.63
C GLY A 285 9.20 -20.36 56.58
N GLY A 286 9.41 -21.51 57.23
CA GLY A 286 10.70 -22.20 57.21
C GLY A 286 11.10 -22.70 55.83
N TRP A 287 12.40 -22.64 55.51
CA TRP A 287 12.95 -23.11 54.25
C TRP A 287 13.01 -24.65 54.20
N ASN A 288 12.40 -25.21 53.17
CA ASN A 288 12.49 -26.61 52.77
C ASN A 288 13.50 -26.74 51.62
N SER A 289 14.04 -27.94 51.41
CA SER A 289 15.00 -28.22 50.33
C SER A 289 14.48 -29.26 49.34
N ALA A 290 14.93 -29.15 48.09
CA ALA A 290 14.71 -30.11 47.02
C ALA A 290 16.03 -30.32 46.26
N THR A 291 16.58 -31.53 46.32
CA THR A 291 17.81 -31.88 45.59
C THR A 291 17.52 -32.09 44.11
N ALA A 292 18.42 -31.65 43.24
CA ALA A 292 18.27 -31.77 41.80
C ALA A 292 18.31 -33.22 41.30
N SER A 293 17.64 -33.48 40.18
CA SER A 293 17.94 -34.57 39.27
C SER A 293 18.67 -34.03 38.03
N HIS A 294 19.86 -34.57 37.72
CA HIS A 294 20.61 -34.20 36.51
C HIS A 294 19.93 -34.78 35.26
N SER A 295 19.73 -33.93 34.26
CA SER A 295 18.98 -34.26 33.03
C SER A 295 19.85 -34.26 31.76
N GLY A 296 21.17 -34.16 31.93
CA GLY A 296 22.18 -34.13 30.84
C GLY A 296 22.82 -32.76 30.66
N GLY A 297 24.09 -32.74 30.24
CA GLY A 297 24.88 -31.51 30.07
C GLY A 297 24.93 -30.68 31.35
N SER A 298 24.54 -29.40 31.26
CA SER A 298 24.48 -28.45 32.37
C SER A 298 23.07 -28.31 32.98
N SER A 299 22.13 -29.22 32.67
CA SER A 299 20.71 -29.08 33.02
C SER A 299 20.32 -29.88 34.27
N TYR A 300 19.75 -29.18 35.27
CA TYR A 300 19.34 -29.71 36.57
C TYR A 300 17.86 -29.42 36.84
N GLN A 301 17.08 -30.43 37.23
CA GLN A 301 15.65 -30.29 37.51
C GLN A 301 15.32 -30.45 38.99
N PHE A 302 14.41 -29.61 39.50
CA PHE A 302 13.98 -29.57 40.89
C PHE A 302 12.45 -29.68 40.97
N SER A 303 11.92 -30.56 41.81
CA SER A 303 10.47 -30.65 42.09
C SER A 303 10.15 -30.13 43.49
N PHE A 304 9.31 -29.10 43.62
CA PHE A 304 9.01 -28.43 44.88
C PHE A 304 7.62 -27.76 44.90
N GLY A 305 7.19 -27.22 46.03
CA GLY A 305 5.89 -26.52 46.13
C GLY A 305 4.68 -27.42 46.42
N SER A 306 4.88 -28.59 47.02
CA SER A 306 3.75 -29.40 47.52
C SER A 306 3.13 -28.79 48.78
N GLY A 307 1.82 -28.97 48.97
CA GLY A 307 1.12 -28.52 50.18
C GLY A 307 0.73 -27.04 50.20
N VAL A 308 0.80 -26.35 49.06
CA VAL A 308 0.35 -24.96 48.88
C VAL A 308 -1.17 -24.86 48.73
N ALA A 309 -1.75 -23.73 49.12
CA ALA A 309 -3.15 -23.38 48.99
C ALA A 309 -3.34 -22.06 48.22
N LEU A 310 -4.59 -21.73 47.87
CA LEU A 310 -4.92 -20.47 47.21
C LEU A 310 -4.42 -19.27 48.02
N SER A 311 -3.82 -18.29 47.33
CA SER A 311 -3.16 -17.09 47.87
C SER A 311 -1.79 -17.31 48.52
N ASP A 312 -1.28 -18.53 48.57
CA ASP A 312 0.08 -18.77 49.05
C ASP A 312 1.12 -18.19 48.08
N VAL A 313 2.15 -17.56 48.65
CA VAL A 313 3.35 -17.11 47.93
C VAL A 313 4.49 -18.09 48.21
N VAL A 314 5.01 -18.71 47.16
CA VAL A 314 6.17 -19.60 47.24
C VAL A 314 7.42 -18.83 46.85
N LYS A 315 8.39 -18.72 47.74
CA LYS A 315 9.72 -18.14 47.46
C LYS A 315 10.75 -19.24 47.31
N TYR A 316 11.73 -19.07 46.42
CA TYR A 316 12.76 -20.07 46.18
C TYR A 316 14.08 -19.50 45.63
N TYR A 317 15.17 -20.24 45.83
CA TYR A 317 16.50 -20.01 45.25
C TYR A 317 17.25 -21.33 45.10
N VAL A 318 18.28 -21.36 44.25
CA VAL A 318 19.09 -22.57 43.99
C VAL A 318 20.51 -22.33 44.50
N CYS A 319 21.10 -23.33 45.15
CA CYS A 319 22.52 -23.39 45.49
C CYS A 319 23.21 -24.53 44.74
N ALA A 320 24.45 -24.33 44.33
CA ALA A 320 25.29 -25.34 43.70
C ALA A 320 26.74 -25.22 44.20
N GLN A 321 27.48 -26.33 44.12
CA GLN A 321 28.92 -26.37 44.36
C GLN A 321 29.64 -26.95 43.15
N ASP A 322 30.93 -26.68 43.02
CA ASP A 322 31.77 -27.32 42.02
C ASP A 322 32.19 -28.76 42.43
N ASP A 323 32.81 -29.49 41.50
CA ASP A 323 33.30 -30.88 41.69
C ASP A 323 34.65 -30.96 42.45
N ALA A 324 35.32 -29.82 42.71
CA ALA A 324 36.66 -29.74 43.26
C ALA A 324 36.66 -29.46 44.78
N THR A 325 37.59 -28.65 45.28
CA THR A 325 37.51 -28.13 46.67
C THR A 325 36.34 -27.15 46.70
N PRO A 326 35.19 -27.48 47.34
CA PRO A 326 33.91 -26.91 46.90
C PRO A 326 33.83 -25.39 47.07
N ASN A 327 33.74 -24.65 45.96
CA ASN A 327 33.21 -23.30 45.94
C ASN A 327 31.69 -23.37 45.75
N ILE A 328 30.94 -22.58 46.51
CA ILE A 328 29.46 -22.65 46.55
C ILE A 328 28.85 -21.33 46.10
N GLY A 329 27.89 -21.41 45.20
CA GLY A 329 27.13 -20.28 44.66
C GLY A 329 25.63 -20.43 44.92
N ALA A 330 24.89 -19.32 44.79
CA ALA A 330 23.43 -19.30 44.84
C ALA A 330 22.84 -18.40 43.75
N TYR A 331 21.60 -18.67 43.33
CA TYR A 331 20.84 -17.79 42.46
C TYR A 331 19.35 -17.70 42.85
N PRO A 332 18.82 -16.48 43.07
CA PRO A 332 19.54 -15.19 43.05
C PRO A 332 20.60 -15.08 44.16
N ILE A 333 21.70 -14.34 43.94
CA ILE A 333 22.83 -14.29 44.90
C ILE A 333 22.77 -13.11 45.88
N ALA A 334 22.03 -12.04 45.56
CA ALA A 334 22.07 -10.80 46.33
C ALA A 334 21.70 -11.04 47.81
N GLY A 335 22.61 -10.69 48.72
CA GLY A 335 22.44 -10.87 50.16
C GLY A 335 22.61 -12.29 50.69
N ALA A 336 22.85 -13.29 49.83
CA ALA A 336 23.13 -14.65 50.25
C ALA A 336 24.53 -14.77 50.88
N GLY A 337 24.69 -15.65 51.87
CA GLY A 337 25.99 -15.87 52.52
C GLY A 337 26.01 -17.06 53.47
N GLY A 338 27.15 -17.29 54.12
CA GLY A 338 27.34 -18.43 55.03
C GLY A 338 27.24 -19.77 54.30
N PHE A 339 27.94 -19.89 53.17
CA PHE A 339 27.84 -21.06 52.30
C PHE A 339 28.46 -22.32 52.93
N SER A 340 27.84 -23.47 52.66
CA SER A 340 28.35 -24.80 53.05
C SER A 340 28.22 -25.76 51.88
N SER A 341 29.16 -26.70 51.77
CA SER A 341 29.09 -27.82 50.82
C SER A 341 28.40 -29.04 51.43
N ASP A 342 27.93 -29.95 50.57
CA ASP A 342 27.45 -31.30 50.91
C ASP A 342 26.36 -31.38 52.00
N PRO A 343 25.15 -30.84 51.76
CA PRO A 343 24.68 -30.28 50.49
C PRO A 343 25.03 -28.79 50.33
N PRO A 344 25.15 -28.29 49.08
CA PRO A 344 25.33 -26.88 48.81
C PRO A 344 24.16 -26.08 49.41
N ALA A 345 24.49 -25.10 50.26
CA ALA A 345 23.51 -24.27 50.96
C ALA A 345 24.05 -22.86 51.19
N ALA A 346 23.13 -21.91 51.36
CA ALA A 346 23.42 -20.58 51.89
C ALA A 346 22.78 -20.46 53.29
N GLY A 347 23.59 -20.30 54.33
CA GLY A 347 23.12 -20.11 55.71
C GLY A 347 22.30 -18.83 55.90
N THR A 348 22.59 -17.80 55.12
CA THR A 348 21.74 -16.61 54.95
C THR A 348 21.13 -16.67 53.55
N PRO A 349 19.80 -16.78 53.42
CA PRO A 349 19.11 -16.76 52.13
C PRO A 349 19.27 -15.42 51.38
N PRO A 350 19.03 -15.40 50.06
CA PRO A 350 19.03 -14.16 49.28
C PRO A 350 17.97 -13.17 49.79
N THR A 351 18.24 -11.87 49.70
CA THR A 351 17.29 -10.81 50.11
C THR A 351 16.11 -10.68 49.17
N THR A 352 16.26 -11.08 47.91
CA THR A 352 15.21 -11.07 46.88
C THR A 352 15.17 -12.43 46.15
N PRO A 353 14.63 -13.49 46.78
CA PRO A 353 14.48 -14.79 46.14
C PRO A 353 13.43 -14.74 45.01
N SER A 354 13.51 -15.69 44.09
CA SER A 354 12.47 -15.90 43.06
C SER A 354 11.15 -16.28 43.73
N SER A 355 9.99 -15.95 43.13
CA SER A 355 8.70 -16.32 43.73
C SER A 355 7.58 -16.51 42.71
N TYR A 356 6.56 -17.29 43.11
CA TYR A 356 5.27 -17.39 42.43
C TYR A 356 4.14 -17.45 43.45
N THR A 357 2.93 -17.03 43.04
CA THR A 357 1.73 -17.05 43.88
C THR A 357 0.71 -18.06 43.34
N ILE A 358 0.00 -18.74 44.23
CA ILE A 358 -1.18 -19.54 43.87
C ILE A 358 -2.38 -18.60 43.77
N ILE A 359 -2.92 -18.41 42.57
CA ILE A 359 -4.06 -17.50 42.32
C ILE A 359 -5.27 -18.27 41.78
N GLY A 360 -6.43 -17.62 41.73
CA GLY A 360 -7.67 -18.26 41.30
C GLY A 360 -7.63 -18.65 39.82
N ALA A 361 -8.46 -19.62 39.43
CA ALA A 361 -8.64 -20.02 38.04
C ALA A 361 -9.90 -19.38 37.40
N VAL A 362 -9.89 -19.23 36.08
CA VAL A 362 -11.06 -18.86 35.28
C VAL A 362 -11.09 -19.67 33.98
N SER A 363 -12.26 -20.19 33.61
CA SER A 363 -12.51 -20.93 32.38
C SER A 363 -14.01 -21.10 32.13
N GLY A 364 -14.38 -21.55 30.94
CA GLY A 364 -15.76 -21.92 30.60
C GLY A 364 -16.65 -20.74 30.18
N THR A 365 -17.96 -20.93 30.27
CA THR A 365 -18.93 -19.93 29.83
C THR A 365 -19.29 -18.97 30.95
N VAL A 366 -19.29 -17.67 30.66
CA VAL A 366 -19.72 -16.59 31.56
C VAL A 366 -20.73 -15.68 30.86
N THR A 367 -21.54 -14.98 31.65
CA THR A 367 -22.51 -14.00 31.16
C THR A 367 -22.12 -12.59 31.56
N VAL A 368 -22.26 -11.63 30.64
CA VAL A 368 -21.92 -10.22 30.87
C VAL A 368 -23.12 -9.33 30.57
N GLY A 369 -23.50 -8.51 31.54
CA GLY A 369 -24.63 -7.59 31.46
C GLY A 369 -25.46 -7.58 32.74
N THR A 370 -26.60 -6.90 32.70
CA THR A 370 -27.48 -6.79 33.88
C THR A 370 -27.91 -8.18 34.34
N ALA A 371 -27.65 -8.49 35.61
CA ALA A 371 -27.87 -9.81 36.24
C ALA A 371 -27.02 -10.99 35.71
N GLY A 372 -25.96 -10.72 34.93
CA GLY A 372 -24.96 -11.71 34.55
C GLY A 372 -23.89 -11.94 35.63
N ASP A 373 -22.94 -12.84 35.35
CA ASP A 373 -21.78 -13.12 36.21
C ASP A 373 -20.90 -11.87 36.39
N PHE A 374 -20.84 -11.03 35.36
CA PHE A 374 -20.17 -9.72 35.38
C PHE A 374 -21.13 -8.64 34.84
N ALA A 375 -21.13 -7.46 35.44
CA ALA A 375 -21.98 -6.36 34.97
C ALA A 375 -21.43 -5.69 33.69
N THR A 376 -20.10 -5.68 33.54
CA THR A 376 -19.34 -5.00 32.47
C THR A 376 -18.14 -5.83 32.04
N LEU A 377 -17.55 -5.51 30.89
CA LEU A 377 -16.26 -6.05 30.45
C LEU A 377 -15.09 -5.32 31.12
N THR A 378 -15.05 -4.00 30.99
CA THR A 378 -13.89 -3.13 31.30
C THR A 378 -14.02 -2.39 32.63
N GLY A 379 -15.23 -2.26 33.17
CA GLY A 379 -15.48 -1.60 34.45
C GLY A 379 -14.80 -2.27 35.64
N VAL A 380 -14.77 -1.57 36.78
CA VAL A 380 -14.30 -2.13 38.06
C VAL A 380 -15.20 -3.31 38.48
N GLY A 381 -14.58 -4.44 38.80
CA GLY A 381 -15.25 -5.72 39.03
C GLY A 381 -15.72 -6.42 37.75
N GLY A 382 -15.35 -5.91 36.58
CA GLY A 382 -15.71 -6.47 35.27
C GLY A 382 -14.91 -7.71 34.89
N LEU A 383 -15.30 -8.30 33.76
CA LEU A 383 -14.68 -9.54 33.26
C LEU A 383 -13.17 -9.41 33.02
N PHE A 384 -12.70 -8.29 32.45
CA PHE A 384 -11.28 -8.11 32.12
C PHE A 384 -10.42 -8.04 33.39
N GLU A 385 -10.86 -7.32 34.42
CA GLU A 385 -10.18 -7.31 35.72
C GLU A 385 -10.14 -8.72 36.34
N ALA A 386 -11.24 -9.47 36.25
CA ALA A 386 -11.31 -10.82 36.78
C ALA A 386 -10.35 -11.79 36.07
N ILE A 387 -10.19 -11.66 34.75
CA ILE A 387 -9.23 -12.46 33.97
C ILE A 387 -7.80 -12.04 34.31
N ASN A 388 -7.50 -10.74 34.33
CA ASN A 388 -6.15 -10.23 34.64
C ASN A 388 -5.62 -10.67 36.01
N ASN A 389 -6.51 -10.95 36.96
CA ASN A 389 -6.15 -11.36 38.33
C ASN A 389 -6.16 -12.89 38.55
N LYS A 390 -6.37 -13.69 37.51
CA LYS A 390 -6.51 -15.16 37.58
C LYS A 390 -5.69 -15.86 36.50
N VAL A 391 -5.51 -17.17 36.67
CA VAL A 391 -4.96 -18.04 35.62
C VAL A 391 -6.10 -18.56 34.74
N VAL A 392 -5.93 -18.45 33.43
CA VAL A 392 -6.84 -19.08 32.46
C VAL A 392 -6.47 -20.55 32.35
N THR A 393 -7.40 -21.43 32.73
CA THR A 393 -7.19 -22.90 32.75
C THR A 393 -8.02 -23.64 31.70
N GLY A 394 -8.70 -22.89 30.83
CA GLY A 394 -9.56 -23.38 29.75
C GLY A 394 -10.13 -22.20 28.97
N SER A 395 -10.52 -22.42 27.71
CA SER A 395 -11.13 -21.37 26.89
C SER A 395 -12.36 -20.75 27.58
N ILE A 396 -12.55 -19.46 27.36
CA ILE A 396 -13.64 -18.67 27.93
C ILE A 396 -14.59 -18.26 26.82
N THR A 397 -15.90 -18.37 27.07
CA THR A 397 -16.94 -17.78 26.22
C THR A 397 -17.79 -16.83 27.04
N ALA A 398 -17.69 -15.53 26.75
CA ALA A 398 -18.48 -14.48 27.37
C ALA A 398 -19.70 -14.15 26.51
N ASN A 399 -20.90 -14.48 27.00
CA ASN A 399 -22.16 -14.15 26.35
C ASN A 399 -22.67 -12.80 26.85
N ILE A 400 -22.78 -11.80 25.96
CA ILE A 400 -23.37 -10.50 26.27
C ILE A 400 -24.90 -10.65 26.29
N ILE A 401 -25.52 -10.50 27.45
CA ILE A 401 -26.96 -10.78 27.66
C ILE A 401 -27.85 -9.53 27.56
N THR A 402 -27.30 -8.35 27.86
CA THR A 402 -27.99 -7.06 27.74
C THR A 402 -27.05 -6.03 27.12
N ASP A 403 -27.58 -4.85 26.75
CA ASP A 403 -26.71 -3.69 26.50
C ASP A 403 -25.92 -3.37 27.78
N ILE A 404 -24.67 -2.94 27.59
CA ILE A 404 -23.73 -2.61 28.68
C ILE A 404 -23.06 -1.27 28.45
N THR A 405 -22.80 -0.56 29.54
CA THR A 405 -22.04 0.69 29.55
C THR A 405 -20.66 0.44 30.13
N GLU A 406 -19.64 0.72 29.34
CA GLU A 406 -18.23 0.54 29.65
C GLU A 406 -17.57 1.87 30.02
N ASP A 407 -16.71 1.87 31.03
CA ASP A 407 -15.91 3.04 31.42
C ASP A 407 -14.48 2.99 30.86
N GLY A 408 -14.09 1.88 30.23
CA GLY A 408 -12.76 1.68 29.64
C GLY A 408 -11.64 1.50 30.66
N THR A 409 -11.93 1.34 31.96
CA THR A 409 -10.94 1.34 33.05
C THR A 409 -9.90 0.22 32.90
N ASN A 410 -10.36 -1.01 32.72
CA ASN A 410 -9.49 -2.18 32.62
C ASN A 410 -9.32 -2.61 31.16
N ALA A 411 -8.06 -2.70 30.71
CA ALA A 411 -7.71 -3.41 29.49
C ALA A 411 -7.62 -4.92 29.78
N LEU A 412 -7.82 -5.76 28.77
CA LEU A 412 -7.46 -7.18 28.87
C LEU A 412 -5.96 -7.30 28.60
N ASN A 413 -5.19 -7.77 29.57
CA ASN A 413 -3.75 -8.01 29.41
C ASN A 413 -3.49 -9.40 28.85
N GLN A 414 -2.24 -9.68 28.46
CA GLN A 414 -1.81 -11.05 28.17
C GLN A 414 -2.18 -11.98 29.32
N THR A 415 -2.90 -13.04 29.00
CA THR A 415 -3.38 -14.00 30.00
C THR A 415 -2.23 -14.82 30.55
N VAL A 416 -2.25 -15.08 31.85
CA VAL A 416 -1.44 -16.14 32.43
C VAL A 416 -2.19 -17.45 32.19
N GLU A 417 -1.64 -18.33 31.37
CA GLU A 417 -2.28 -19.58 30.97
C GLU A 417 -1.31 -20.78 31.11
N GLU A 418 -1.87 -21.96 31.34
CA GLU A 418 -1.10 -23.21 31.50
C GLU A 418 -1.00 -24.01 30.18
N ALA A 419 -1.78 -23.63 29.18
CA ALA A 419 -1.76 -24.07 27.79
C ALA A 419 -2.36 -22.95 26.92
N ILE A 420 -2.35 -23.08 25.59
CA ILE A 420 -2.95 -22.08 24.69
C ILE A 420 -4.47 -22.17 24.79
N TYR A 421 -5.12 -21.11 25.28
CA TYR A 421 -6.57 -20.99 25.35
C TYR A 421 -7.08 -19.79 24.54
N THR A 422 -8.40 -19.73 24.34
CA THR A 422 -9.04 -18.64 23.60
C THR A 422 -10.12 -17.98 24.46
N ILE A 423 -10.33 -16.68 24.22
CA ILE A 423 -11.43 -15.93 24.85
C ILE A 423 -12.33 -15.44 23.73
N THR A 424 -13.59 -15.90 23.72
CA THR A 424 -14.60 -15.46 22.76
C THR A 424 -15.64 -14.58 23.46
N ILE A 425 -15.86 -13.38 22.96
CA ILE A 425 -16.93 -12.48 23.38
C ILE A 425 -17.98 -12.42 22.26
N GLN A 426 -19.23 -12.76 22.58
CA GLN A 426 -20.31 -12.91 21.59
C GLN A 426 -21.69 -12.52 22.17
N PRO A 427 -22.68 -12.20 21.33
CA PRO A 427 -24.05 -11.95 21.79
C PRO A 427 -24.73 -13.25 22.25
N SER A 428 -25.61 -13.16 23.25
CA SER A 428 -26.30 -14.32 23.81
C SER A 428 -27.47 -14.86 22.97
N GLU A 429 -27.94 -14.08 22.00
CA GLU A 429 -29.12 -14.38 21.16
C GLU A 429 -29.05 -13.62 19.83
N ALA A 430 -29.94 -13.94 18.89
CA ALA A 430 -30.09 -13.25 17.60
C ALA A 430 -30.78 -11.88 17.76
N ALA A 431 -30.28 -11.05 18.67
CA ALA A 431 -30.70 -9.67 18.90
C ALA A 431 -29.47 -8.82 19.20
N ASN A 432 -29.42 -7.60 18.63
CA ASN A 432 -28.27 -6.72 18.78
C ASN A 432 -28.01 -6.39 20.25
N LYS A 433 -26.76 -6.58 20.70
CA LYS A 433 -26.26 -6.22 22.02
C LYS A 433 -25.25 -5.08 21.87
N THR A 434 -25.44 -4.01 22.62
CA THR A 434 -24.63 -2.80 22.51
C THR A 434 -23.66 -2.70 23.68
N ILE A 435 -22.37 -2.67 23.36
CA ILE A 435 -21.27 -2.32 24.25
C ILE A 435 -20.92 -0.86 23.95
N SER A 436 -21.22 0.06 24.87
CA SER A 436 -20.99 1.49 24.61
C SER A 436 -20.42 2.23 25.81
N GLY A 437 -19.77 3.36 25.59
CA GLY A 437 -19.21 4.18 26.66
C GLY A 437 -18.57 5.45 26.11
N SER A 438 -18.26 6.42 26.97
CA SER A 438 -17.54 7.63 26.58
C SER A 438 -16.16 7.63 27.22
N TYR A 439 -15.16 7.08 26.52
CA TYR A 439 -13.80 6.95 27.03
C TYR A 439 -12.77 7.65 26.14
N ALA A 440 -11.90 8.46 26.74
CA ALA A 440 -10.80 9.14 26.05
C ALA A 440 -9.60 8.18 25.87
N GLY A 441 -9.78 7.20 24.97
CA GLY A 441 -8.84 6.12 24.65
C GLY A 441 -9.56 5.02 23.86
N GLY A 442 -9.00 3.82 23.80
CA GLY A 442 -9.73 2.64 23.32
C GLY A 442 -10.79 2.20 24.34
N LEU A 443 -12.06 2.06 23.93
CA LEU A 443 -13.10 1.58 24.83
C LEU A 443 -12.85 0.11 25.21
N ILE A 444 -12.58 -0.73 24.21
CA ILE A 444 -12.12 -2.10 24.37
C ILE A 444 -10.63 -2.16 24.03
N ARG A 445 -9.80 -2.53 25.01
CA ARG A 445 -8.34 -2.57 24.88
C ARG A 445 -7.80 -3.98 25.06
N LEU A 446 -7.08 -4.46 24.06
CA LEU A 446 -6.32 -5.72 24.09
C LEU A 446 -4.84 -5.36 24.26
N ASN A 447 -4.34 -5.46 25.49
CA ASN A 447 -3.03 -4.98 25.91
C ASN A 447 -1.98 -6.08 25.85
N GLY A 448 -1.41 -6.28 24.65
CA GLY A 448 -0.56 -7.42 24.32
C GLY A 448 -1.27 -8.76 24.50
N ALA A 449 -2.62 -8.76 24.48
CA ALA A 449 -3.43 -9.94 24.74
C ALA A 449 -3.62 -10.76 23.46
N ASP A 450 -3.45 -12.07 23.58
CA ASP A 450 -3.50 -13.00 22.45
C ASP A 450 -4.74 -13.89 22.45
N GLY A 451 -5.15 -14.35 21.26
CA GLY A 451 -6.21 -15.36 21.13
C GLY A 451 -7.62 -14.87 21.48
N ILE A 452 -7.86 -13.56 21.38
CA ILE A 452 -9.14 -12.93 21.70
C ILE A 452 -10.00 -12.82 20.44
N THR A 453 -11.24 -13.30 20.52
CA THR A 453 -12.23 -13.19 19.45
C THR A 453 -13.44 -12.38 19.91
N PHE A 454 -13.71 -11.27 19.24
CA PHE A 454 -15.02 -10.63 19.26
C PHE A 454 -15.82 -11.15 18.06
N ASP A 455 -16.85 -11.95 18.33
CA ASP A 455 -17.71 -12.56 17.32
C ASP A 455 -19.12 -11.98 17.43
N GLY A 456 -19.49 -11.09 16.51
CA GLY A 456 -20.82 -10.50 16.49
C GLY A 456 -21.93 -11.46 16.03
N ARG A 457 -21.60 -12.69 15.64
CA ARG A 457 -22.59 -13.69 15.21
C ARG A 457 -23.27 -14.35 16.40
N PHE A 458 -24.52 -14.76 16.18
CA PHE A 458 -25.20 -15.73 17.03
C PHE A 458 -25.39 -17.03 16.24
N SER A 459 -25.00 -18.15 16.84
CA SER A 459 -25.04 -19.48 16.18
C SER A 459 -24.41 -19.50 14.77
N GLY A 460 -23.36 -18.70 14.55
CA GLY A 460 -22.60 -18.66 13.30
C GLY A 460 -23.13 -17.72 12.21
N SER A 461 -24.15 -16.89 12.47
CA SER A 461 -24.68 -15.93 11.49
C SER A 461 -25.03 -14.56 12.09
N GLY A 462 -25.14 -13.55 11.22
CA GLY A 462 -25.62 -12.20 11.55
C GLY A 462 -24.60 -11.28 12.24
N ASN A 463 -24.97 -10.01 12.42
CA ASN A 463 -24.17 -8.98 13.07
C ASN A 463 -24.95 -8.40 14.27
N TYR A 464 -24.89 -9.10 15.41
CA TYR A 464 -25.68 -8.82 16.61
C TYR A 464 -24.86 -8.24 17.76
N LEU A 465 -23.63 -7.78 17.51
CA LEU A 465 -22.81 -7.11 18.52
C LEU A 465 -22.38 -5.73 18.02
N THR A 466 -22.77 -4.70 18.76
CA THR A 466 -22.37 -3.31 18.49
C THR A 466 -21.35 -2.86 19.52
N VAL A 467 -20.24 -2.27 19.09
CA VAL A 467 -19.24 -1.65 19.97
C VAL A 467 -19.07 -0.19 19.57
N SER A 468 -19.42 0.73 20.48
CA SER A 468 -19.39 2.16 20.21
C SER A 468 -18.71 2.96 21.31
N ASN A 469 -17.58 3.59 20.99
CA ASN A 469 -17.00 4.61 21.86
C ASN A 469 -17.59 5.98 21.51
N THR A 470 -18.52 6.46 22.32
CA THR A 470 -19.24 7.73 22.14
C THR A 470 -18.41 8.98 22.45
N SER A 471 -17.16 8.82 22.89
CA SER A 471 -16.25 9.94 23.16
C SER A 471 -16.01 10.79 21.91
N THR A 472 -16.17 12.11 22.05
CA THR A 472 -15.81 13.09 21.02
C THR A 472 -14.41 13.67 21.24
N SER A 473 -13.63 13.08 22.15
CA SER A 473 -12.25 13.52 22.43
C SER A 473 -11.30 13.05 21.34
N ALA A 474 -10.18 13.75 21.17
CA ALA A 474 -9.07 13.24 20.36
C ALA A 474 -8.50 11.95 20.97
N ASN A 475 -7.89 11.12 20.12
CA ASN A 475 -7.20 9.88 20.47
C ASN A 475 -8.13 8.82 21.10
N SER A 476 -9.33 8.64 20.55
CA SER A 476 -10.29 7.64 21.01
C SER A 476 -10.59 6.58 19.93
N ALA A 477 -10.82 5.34 20.36
CA ALA A 477 -11.17 4.24 19.48
C ALA A 477 -12.28 3.36 20.08
N ALA A 478 -13.06 2.65 19.25
CA ALA A 478 -13.95 1.61 19.76
C ALA A 478 -13.14 0.37 20.21
N PHE A 479 -12.24 -0.09 19.34
CA PHE A 479 -11.24 -1.12 19.64
C PHE A 479 -9.82 -0.57 19.56
N GLN A 480 -8.98 -1.00 20.51
CA GLN A 480 -7.55 -0.73 20.50
C GLN A 480 -6.78 -2.05 20.73
N LEU A 481 -6.05 -2.49 19.72
CA LEU A 481 -5.07 -3.58 19.84
C LEU A 481 -3.71 -2.95 20.07
N ILE A 482 -3.11 -3.30 21.21
CA ILE A 482 -1.96 -2.62 21.76
C ILE A 482 -0.77 -3.58 21.76
N SER A 483 0.28 -3.15 21.09
CA SER A 483 1.61 -3.72 21.24
C SER A 483 2.33 -3.15 22.45
N LEU A 484 3.01 -4.05 23.16
CA LEU A 484 3.92 -3.74 24.26
C LEU A 484 5.41 -3.72 23.83
N GLY A 485 5.70 -3.99 22.55
CA GLY A 485 7.04 -4.07 21.99
C GLY A 485 7.16 -5.19 20.95
N THR A 486 8.34 -5.31 20.32
CA THR A 486 8.63 -6.42 19.39
C THR A 486 8.56 -7.76 20.16
N GLY A 487 7.83 -8.73 19.63
CA GLY A 487 7.55 -10.03 20.26
C GLY A 487 6.48 -9.99 21.36
N ALA A 488 5.82 -8.85 21.57
CA ALA A 488 4.81 -8.65 22.62
C ALA A 488 3.60 -7.84 22.11
N GLY A 489 3.29 -7.98 20.81
CA GLY A 489 2.10 -7.43 20.21
C GLY A 489 0.82 -8.16 20.63
N ALA A 490 -0.34 -7.55 20.39
CA ALA A 490 -1.62 -8.23 20.56
C ALA A 490 -1.87 -9.14 19.35
N SER A 491 -1.56 -10.43 19.49
CA SER A 491 -1.46 -11.38 18.38
C SER A 491 -2.59 -12.39 18.32
N ASN A 492 -2.88 -12.91 17.12
CA ASN A 492 -3.92 -13.94 16.89
C ASN A 492 -5.32 -13.50 17.34
N ASN A 493 -5.62 -12.21 17.21
CA ASN A 493 -6.90 -11.63 17.61
C ASN A 493 -7.85 -11.52 16.42
N THR A 494 -9.13 -11.76 16.65
CA THR A 494 -10.19 -11.66 15.63
C THR A 494 -11.27 -10.70 16.08
N ILE A 495 -11.60 -9.71 15.24
CA ILE A 495 -12.81 -8.89 15.37
C ILE A 495 -13.65 -9.17 14.13
N ARG A 496 -14.81 -9.80 14.30
CA ARG A 496 -15.69 -10.13 13.17
C ARG A 496 -17.16 -9.91 13.41
N ASN A 497 -17.89 -9.61 12.34
CA ASN A 497 -19.35 -9.48 12.33
C ASN A 497 -19.88 -8.44 13.34
N CYS A 498 -19.06 -7.48 13.75
CA CYS A 498 -19.43 -6.43 14.68
C CYS A 498 -19.89 -5.16 13.96
N ASN A 499 -20.82 -4.43 14.56
CA ASN A 499 -21.15 -3.06 14.18
C ASN A 499 -20.28 -2.11 15.02
N ILE A 500 -19.49 -1.23 14.40
CA ILE A 500 -18.42 -0.48 15.08
C ILE A 500 -18.55 1.01 14.77
N ALA A 501 -18.48 1.85 15.81
CA ALA A 501 -18.51 3.30 15.64
C ALA A 501 -17.67 4.07 16.68
N ALA A 502 -17.05 5.17 16.24
CA ALA A 502 -16.45 6.15 17.13
C ALA A 502 -17.44 7.30 17.43
N GLY A 503 -17.07 8.19 18.36
CA GLY A 503 -17.97 9.25 18.83
C GLY A 503 -18.03 10.44 17.89
N SER A 504 -17.01 10.61 17.05
CA SER A 504 -16.90 11.68 16.06
C SER A 504 -16.21 11.19 14.79
N ASN A 505 -16.54 11.79 13.65
CA ASN A 505 -15.80 11.64 12.39
C ASN A 505 -14.97 12.90 12.05
N SER A 506 -15.31 14.06 12.61
CA SER A 506 -14.63 15.33 12.35
C SER A 506 -13.37 15.55 13.21
N VAL A 507 -13.23 14.81 14.31
CA VAL A 507 -12.03 14.89 15.18
C VAL A 507 -10.93 14.00 14.61
N THR A 508 -9.78 14.59 14.32
CA THR A 508 -8.71 14.01 13.48
C THR A 508 -8.09 12.71 13.96
N SER A 509 -8.24 12.34 15.23
CA SER A 509 -7.66 11.11 15.80
C SER A 509 -8.73 10.26 16.48
N THR A 510 -9.80 9.99 15.75
CA THR A 510 -10.87 9.06 16.13
C THR A 510 -10.86 7.86 15.20
N PHE A 511 -10.99 6.67 15.77
CA PHE A 511 -10.79 5.41 15.07
C PHE A 511 -11.96 4.45 15.34
N GLY A 512 -12.43 3.74 14.32
CA GLY A 512 -13.27 2.56 14.55
C GLY A 512 -12.45 1.49 15.24
N ILE A 513 -11.41 1.00 14.55
CA ILE A 513 -10.44 0.05 15.08
C ILE A 513 -9.04 0.66 14.96
N PHE A 514 -8.29 0.63 16.05
CA PHE A 514 -6.89 1.03 16.11
C PHE A 514 -6.01 -0.18 16.44
N VAL A 515 -5.10 -0.55 15.53
CA VAL A 515 -4.05 -1.55 15.72
C VAL A 515 -2.71 -0.82 15.74
N GLY A 516 -2.06 -0.81 16.90
CA GLY A 516 -0.83 -0.03 17.10
C GLY A 516 -0.29 -0.18 18.51
N GLY A 517 0.16 0.92 19.12
CA GLY A 517 0.74 0.94 20.47
C GLY A 517 -0.23 1.40 21.56
N ALA A 518 0.28 1.54 22.78
CA ALA A 518 -0.51 1.99 23.92
C ALA A 518 -1.03 3.43 23.76
N ALA A 519 -0.26 4.29 23.08
CA ALA A 519 -0.67 5.65 22.75
C ALA A 519 -1.43 5.65 21.41
N ILE A 520 -2.72 5.98 21.46
CA ILE A 520 -3.50 6.24 20.24
C ILE A 520 -2.96 7.51 19.58
N SER A 521 -2.56 7.40 18.31
CA SER A 521 -2.01 8.50 17.54
C SER A 521 -2.19 8.29 16.04
N THR A 522 -1.95 9.33 15.24
CA THR A 522 -1.98 9.23 13.77
C THR A 522 -0.59 8.97 13.16
N SER A 523 0.46 8.97 13.97
CA SER A 523 1.84 8.65 13.58
C SER A 523 2.16 7.24 14.05
N GLY A 524 2.50 6.30 13.15
CA GLY A 524 2.63 4.87 13.48
C GLY A 524 3.30 4.60 14.83
N THR A 525 2.62 3.84 15.69
CA THR A 525 3.03 3.49 17.06
C THR A 525 2.71 2.02 17.30
N GLY A 526 3.49 1.36 18.16
CA GLY A 526 3.36 -0.08 18.41
C GLY A 526 4.15 -0.92 17.41
N ASN A 527 4.60 -2.08 17.85
CA ASN A 527 5.37 -3.04 17.04
C ASN A 527 4.61 -4.37 16.99
N ASP A 528 4.61 -5.09 15.86
CA ASP A 528 4.42 -6.55 15.92
C ASP A 528 3.01 -7.05 16.35
N ASN A 529 1.93 -6.34 15.99
CA ASN A 529 0.58 -6.88 16.21
C ASN A 529 0.23 -7.89 15.10
N ASP A 530 0.52 -9.16 15.35
CA ASP A 530 0.56 -10.18 14.32
C ASP A 530 -0.70 -11.04 14.24
N ASN A 531 -0.98 -11.58 13.06
CA ASN A 531 -2.12 -12.48 12.81
C ASN A 531 -3.47 -11.88 13.27
N VAL A 532 -3.60 -10.56 13.20
CA VAL A 532 -4.84 -9.86 13.51
C VAL A 532 -5.81 -10.02 12.33
N THR A 533 -7.03 -10.47 12.62
CA THR A 533 -8.12 -10.60 11.64
C THR A 533 -9.24 -9.62 11.95
N ILE A 534 -9.57 -8.76 11.00
CA ILE A 534 -10.71 -7.84 11.04
C ILE A 534 -11.60 -8.19 9.85
N SER A 535 -12.74 -8.86 10.09
CA SER A 535 -13.56 -9.32 8.97
C SER A 535 -15.07 -9.27 9.15
N TYR A 536 -15.81 -9.06 8.05
CA TYR A 536 -17.28 -9.01 8.06
C TYR A 536 -17.88 -7.95 9.01
N ASN A 537 -17.10 -6.93 9.40
CA ASN A 537 -17.59 -5.86 10.27
C ASN A 537 -18.28 -4.76 9.47
N THR A 538 -19.21 -4.05 10.11
CA THR A 538 -19.78 -2.80 9.61
C THR A 538 -19.19 -1.65 10.42
N ILE A 539 -18.44 -0.76 9.77
CA ILE A 539 -17.67 0.30 10.43
C ILE A 539 -18.12 1.67 9.91
N GLY A 540 -18.73 2.46 10.78
CA GLY A 540 -19.18 3.81 10.48
C GLY A 540 -18.70 4.83 11.53
N LYS A 541 -18.89 6.12 11.23
CA LYS A 541 -18.66 7.27 12.11
C LYS A 541 -17.27 7.27 12.76
N ALA A 542 -16.23 7.54 11.98
CA ALA A 542 -14.88 7.75 12.48
C ALA A 542 -14.07 8.64 11.53
N HIS A 543 -12.96 9.22 12.00
CA HIS A 543 -12.02 9.87 11.08
C HIS A 543 -11.20 8.85 10.28
N TYR A 544 -10.87 7.74 10.95
CA TYR A 544 -10.25 6.54 10.39
C TYR A 544 -11.17 5.34 10.66
N GLY A 545 -11.59 4.61 9.63
CA GLY A 545 -12.37 3.38 9.80
C GLY A 545 -11.54 2.31 10.53
N VAL A 546 -10.50 1.83 9.86
CA VAL A 546 -9.45 0.98 10.45
C VAL A 546 -8.10 1.65 10.27
N TYR A 547 -7.37 1.78 11.37
CA TYR A 547 -5.98 2.21 11.39
C TYR A 547 -5.13 1.04 11.90
N ALA A 548 -4.21 0.56 11.07
CA ALA A 548 -3.24 -0.45 11.45
C ALA A 548 -1.84 0.03 11.07
N ALA A 549 -1.07 0.46 12.06
CA ALA A 549 0.28 0.96 11.82
C ALA A 549 1.24 0.38 12.84
N ALA A 550 2.44 0.01 12.38
CA ALA A 550 3.54 -0.36 13.24
C ALA A 550 4.80 0.47 12.96
N THR A 551 5.94 0.08 13.53
CA THR A 551 7.26 0.65 13.23
C THR A 551 8.12 -0.34 12.46
N SER A 552 9.19 0.12 11.80
CA SER A 552 10.12 -0.78 11.09
C SER A 552 10.89 -1.72 12.01
N ALA A 553 10.85 -1.52 13.33
CA ALA A 553 11.50 -2.39 14.32
C ALA A 553 10.66 -3.64 14.69
N GLY A 554 9.40 -3.68 14.25
CA GLY A 554 8.49 -4.82 14.37
C GLY A 554 7.23 -4.51 13.57
N VAL A 555 7.14 -5.07 12.36
CA VAL A 555 6.02 -4.88 11.43
C VAL A 555 4.82 -5.70 11.88
N ASN A 556 3.61 -5.39 11.43
CA ASN A 556 2.46 -6.28 11.64
C ASN A 556 2.50 -7.40 10.61
N ASN A 557 2.75 -8.63 11.04
CA ASN A 557 2.78 -9.81 10.16
C ASN A 557 1.38 -10.42 9.98
N ASN A 558 1.05 -10.81 8.75
CA ASN A 558 -0.18 -11.54 8.40
C ASN A 558 -1.48 -10.83 8.84
N LEU A 559 -1.52 -9.49 8.71
CA LEU A 559 -2.72 -8.72 8.99
C LEU A 559 -3.79 -9.01 7.93
N ALA A 560 -4.96 -9.50 8.36
CA ALA A 560 -6.09 -9.79 7.48
C ALA A 560 -7.23 -8.79 7.75
N ILE A 561 -7.55 -7.94 6.78
CA ILE A 561 -8.70 -7.02 6.82
C ILE A 561 -9.57 -7.34 5.62
N THR A 562 -10.62 -8.15 5.83
CA THR A 562 -11.39 -8.71 4.71
C THR A 562 -12.90 -8.67 4.89
N HIS A 563 -13.66 -8.54 3.80
CA HIS A 563 -15.13 -8.60 3.84
C HIS A 563 -15.80 -7.52 4.70
N ASN A 564 -15.12 -6.41 5.02
CA ASN A 564 -15.70 -5.36 5.86
C ASN A 564 -16.50 -4.36 5.02
N GLU A 565 -17.59 -3.86 5.60
CA GLU A 565 -18.39 -2.74 5.13
C GLU A 565 -17.92 -1.46 5.85
N ILE A 566 -17.20 -0.58 5.16
CA ILE A 566 -16.57 0.60 5.76
C ILE A 566 -17.15 1.86 5.12
N GLY A 567 -18.10 2.48 5.80
CA GLY A 567 -18.93 3.52 5.23
C GLY A 567 -20.28 3.59 5.91
N SER A 568 -21.14 4.49 5.44
CA SER A 568 -22.55 4.53 5.86
C SER A 568 -23.41 5.15 4.77
N SER A 569 -24.71 4.84 4.74
CA SER A 569 -25.71 5.59 3.98
C SER A 569 -26.18 6.84 4.72
N ASN A 570 -25.86 6.98 6.00
CA ASN A 570 -26.14 8.15 6.82
C ASN A 570 -24.94 9.12 6.81
N ALA A 571 -25.12 10.32 6.27
CA ALA A 571 -24.09 11.35 6.18
C ALA A 571 -23.44 11.72 7.54
N ALA A 572 -24.18 11.61 8.65
CA ALA A 572 -23.64 11.87 9.98
C ALA A 572 -22.63 10.80 10.46
N GLU A 573 -22.58 9.67 9.78
CA GLU A 573 -21.78 8.49 10.11
C GLU A 573 -20.76 8.16 9.01
N TYR A 574 -20.52 9.07 8.07
CA TYR A 574 -19.47 8.86 7.08
C TYR A 574 -18.10 8.76 7.75
N ILE A 575 -17.22 7.96 7.15
CA ILE A 575 -15.80 8.01 7.44
C ILE A 575 -15.22 9.28 6.81
N TYR A 576 -14.44 10.03 7.58
CA TYR A 576 -14.02 11.37 7.16
C TYR A 576 -12.76 11.36 6.29
N LYS A 577 -11.71 10.60 6.65
CA LYS A 577 -10.42 10.67 5.95
C LYS A 577 -9.93 9.35 5.36
N TYR A 578 -9.82 8.28 6.15
CA TYR A 578 -9.31 7.00 5.67
C TYR A 578 -10.28 5.87 5.99
N GLY A 579 -10.72 5.12 4.98
CA GLY A 579 -11.42 3.85 5.21
C GLY A 579 -10.47 2.87 5.87
N LEU A 580 -9.36 2.57 5.17
CA LEU A 580 -8.22 1.80 5.67
C LEU A 580 -6.93 2.62 5.64
N TYR A 581 -6.16 2.58 6.73
CA TYR A 581 -4.83 3.16 6.83
C TYR A 581 -3.84 2.10 7.32
N ILE A 582 -2.95 1.64 6.44
CA ILE A 582 -2.02 0.53 6.70
C ILE A 582 -0.57 1.01 6.55
N VAL A 583 0.27 0.75 7.56
CA VAL A 583 1.70 1.11 7.56
C VAL A 583 2.49 0.02 8.29
N GLN A 584 3.65 -0.36 7.75
CA GLN A 584 4.57 -1.38 8.30
C GLN A 584 3.87 -2.73 8.50
N ALA A 585 3.50 -3.39 7.41
CA ALA A 585 2.85 -4.69 7.41
C ALA A 585 3.51 -5.64 6.40
N ASP A 586 3.63 -6.91 6.74
CA ASP A 586 4.22 -7.94 5.88
C ASP A 586 3.28 -9.14 5.76
N GLY A 587 3.02 -9.58 4.54
CA GLY A 587 2.09 -10.70 4.29
C GLY A 587 0.62 -10.36 4.54
N GLY A 588 0.22 -9.08 4.41
CA GLY A 588 -1.16 -8.65 4.67
C GLY A 588 -2.15 -9.06 3.58
N ASP A 589 -3.38 -9.36 3.98
CA ASP A 589 -4.52 -9.63 3.08
C ASP A 589 -5.61 -8.57 3.29
N PHE A 590 -5.75 -7.66 2.32
CA PHE A 590 -6.69 -6.56 2.34
C PHE A 590 -7.73 -6.75 1.23
N SER A 591 -8.57 -7.78 1.37
CA SER A 591 -9.43 -8.26 0.29
C SER A 591 -10.93 -8.24 0.56
N SER A 592 -11.72 -8.13 -0.50
CA SER A 592 -13.19 -8.23 -0.45
C SER A 592 -13.87 -7.18 0.44
N ASN A 593 -13.23 -6.04 0.72
CA ASN A 593 -13.85 -4.96 1.50
C ASN A 593 -14.69 -4.06 0.59
N HIS A 594 -15.83 -3.59 1.10
CA HIS A 594 -16.62 -2.52 0.49
C HIS A 594 -16.38 -1.22 1.26
N ILE A 595 -15.74 -0.24 0.61
CA ILE A 595 -15.42 1.07 1.22
C ILE A 595 -16.17 2.15 0.48
N TYR A 596 -17.15 2.76 1.13
CA TYR A 596 -18.11 3.62 0.44
C TYR A 596 -18.56 4.84 1.24
N ASN A 597 -19.12 5.83 0.53
CA ASN A 597 -19.73 7.03 1.09
C ASN A 597 -18.83 7.72 2.13
N MET A 598 -17.65 8.11 1.69
CA MET A 598 -16.71 8.88 2.50
C MET A 598 -16.76 10.34 2.08
N SER A 599 -16.79 11.26 3.05
CA SER A 599 -16.79 12.68 2.75
C SER A 599 -16.01 13.51 3.75
N SER A 600 -15.26 14.49 3.23
CA SER A 600 -14.54 15.46 4.03
C SER A 600 -14.46 16.81 3.33
N ALA A 601 -14.58 17.88 4.11
CA ALA A 601 -14.43 19.26 3.63
C ALA A 601 -13.02 19.83 3.88
N THR A 602 -12.19 19.18 4.70
CA THR A 602 -10.93 19.74 5.21
C THR A 602 -9.69 18.88 4.96
N ALA A 603 -9.87 17.59 4.68
CA ALA A 603 -8.81 16.63 4.37
C ALA A 603 -9.14 15.86 3.09
N THR A 604 -8.11 15.46 2.34
CA THR A 604 -8.23 14.55 1.21
C THR A 604 -8.70 13.17 1.70
N PRO A 605 -9.88 12.68 1.29
CA PRO A 605 -10.34 11.36 1.68
C PRO A 605 -9.74 10.27 0.78
N HIS A 606 -9.38 9.14 1.39
CA HIS A 606 -8.83 7.95 0.73
C HIS A 606 -9.65 6.72 1.15
N GLY A 607 -10.10 5.92 0.19
CA GLY A 607 -10.68 4.61 0.51
C GLY A 607 -9.66 3.75 1.25
N MET A 608 -8.49 3.57 0.64
CA MET A 608 -7.36 2.84 1.23
C MET A 608 -6.05 3.63 1.12
N TYR A 609 -5.27 3.64 2.20
CA TYR A 609 -3.88 4.07 2.21
C TYR A 609 -2.96 2.92 2.58
N ILE A 610 -2.11 2.53 1.63
CA ILE A 610 -1.07 1.51 1.74
C ILE A 610 0.27 2.23 1.83
N GLY A 611 0.68 2.52 3.06
CA GLY A 611 1.80 3.40 3.36
C GLY A 611 3.12 2.66 3.56
N ALA A 612 4.05 3.36 4.20
CA ALA A 612 5.45 2.95 4.32
C ALA A 612 5.62 1.54 4.92
N GLY A 613 6.48 0.72 4.34
CA GLY A 613 6.84 -0.60 4.83
C GLY A 613 5.77 -1.68 4.68
N VAL A 614 4.71 -1.43 3.91
CA VAL A 614 3.79 -2.50 3.51
C VAL A 614 4.43 -3.32 2.38
N ILE A 615 4.63 -4.62 2.62
CA ILE A 615 5.30 -5.54 1.69
C ILE A 615 4.59 -6.89 1.62
N ASN A 616 4.83 -7.65 0.55
CA ASN A 616 4.32 -9.02 0.31
C ASN A 616 2.80 -9.16 0.54
N SER A 617 2.04 -8.10 0.26
CA SER A 617 0.62 -8.01 0.63
C SER A 617 -0.30 -7.99 -0.60
N SER A 618 -1.55 -8.46 -0.42
CA SER A 618 -2.61 -8.43 -1.42
C SER A 618 -3.66 -7.36 -1.12
N ILE A 619 -4.06 -6.62 -2.16
CA ILE A 619 -5.17 -5.67 -2.16
C ILE A 619 -6.11 -6.14 -3.26
N SER A 620 -7.04 -7.03 -2.91
CA SER A 620 -7.74 -7.83 -3.91
C SER A 620 -9.26 -7.79 -3.76
N ARG A 621 -10.01 -7.68 -4.85
CA ARG A 621 -11.49 -7.76 -4.84
C ARG A 621 -12.19 -6.73 -3.95
N ASN A 622 -11.58 -5.58 -3.70
CA ASN A 622 -12.26 -4.51 -2.96
C ASN A 622 -13.18 -3.72 -3.90
N GLU A 623 -14.34 -3.33 -3.41
CA GLU A 623 -15.20 -2.33 -4.03
C GLU A 623 -15.02 -1.00 -3.30
N ILE A 624 -14.63 0.05 -4.01
CA ILE A 624 -14.35 1.37 -3.42
C ILE A 624 -15.11 2.43 -4.21
N ASN A 625 -16.07 3.11 -3.56
CA ASN A 625 -16.88 4.10 -4.25
C ASN A 625 -17.31 5.30 -3.42
N ASN A 626 -17.74 6.36 -4.09
CA ASN A 626 -18.29 7.56 -3.44
C ASN A 626 -17.29 8.16 -2.43
N ILE A 627 -16.03 8.32 -2.85
CA ILE A 627 -14.97 8.94 -2.05
C ILE A 627 -14.86 10.40 -2.48
N THR A 628 -15.35 11.33 -1.66
CA THR A 628 -15.58 12.71 -2.11
C THR A 628 -15.00 13.76 -1.17
N TYR A 629 -14.14 14.62 -1.70
CA TYR A 629 -13.80 15.89 -1.04
C TYR A 629 -14.87 16.95 -1.36
N THR A 630 -15.42 17.64 -0.37
CA THR A 630 -16.49 18.65 -0.58
C THR A 630 -16.06 20.08 -0.29
N GLY A 631 -14.81 20.29 0.14
CA GLY A 631 -14.27 21.61 0.39
C GLY A 631 -13.87 22.33 -0.90
N SER A 632 -13.27 23.52 -0.74
CA SER A 632 -12.81 24.37 -1.85
C SER A 632 -11.28 24.54 -1.88
N GLY A 633 -10.55 23.67 -1.19
CA GLY A 633 -9.09 23.73 -1.00
C GLY A 633 -8.27 23.12 -2.14
N GLY A 634 -8.91 22.65 -3.21
CA GLY A 634 -8.25 22.02 -4.34
C GLY A 634 -7.80 20.57 -4.09
N SER A 635 -8.59 19.78 -3.37
CA SER A 635 -8.35 18.36 -3.11
C SER A 635 -9.33 17.44 -3.84
N GLY A 636 -8.92 16.20 -4.11
CA GLY A 636 -9.80 15.17 -4.68
C GLY A 636 -9.86 13.94 -3.80
N GLY A 637 -10.95 13.19 -3.87
CA GLY A 637 -11.00 11.85 -3.31
C GLY A 637 -10.00 10.92 -4.01
N ARG A 638 -9.61 9.85 -3.31
CA ARG A 638 -8.76 8.80 -3.87
C ARG A 638 -9.30 7.41 -3.52
N GLY A 639 -9.29 6.50 -4.49
CA GLY A 639 -9.65 5.10 -4.22
C GLY A 639 -8.58 4.40 -3.37
N ILE A 640 -7.48 4.01 -4.02
CA ILE A 640 -6.33 3.36 -3.37
C ILE A 640 -5.10 4.28 -3.49
N TYR A 641 -4.43 4.59 -2.39
CA TYR A 641 -3.17 5.32 -2.38
C TYR A 641 -2.04 4.44 -1.85
N VAL A 642 -1.03 4.16 -2.69
CA VAL A 642 0.15 3.34 -2.40
C VAL A 642 1.41 4.20 -2.35
N ASN A 643 2.10 4.17 -1.21
CA ASN A 643 3.39 4.81 -1.00
C ASN A 643 4.18 4.03 0.05
N THR A 644 4.84 2.96 -0.38
CA THR A 644 5.46 1.99 0.52
C THR A 644 6.85 2.38 1.00
N GLY A 645 7.49 3.36 0.38
CA GLY A 645 8.89 3.68 0.67
C GLY A 645 9.87 2.54 0.37
N ASN A 646 9.44 1.49 -0.35
CA ASN A 646 10.24 0.33 -0.71
C ASN A 646 10.13 0.00 -2.21
N ALA A 647 11.26 -0.04 -2.92
CA ALA A 647 11.33 -0.38 -4.35
C ALA A 647 11.06 -1.87 -4.67
N ALA A 648 11.00 -2.73 -3.66
CA ALA A 648 10.73 -4.17 -3.74
C ALA A 648 9.61 -4.57 -2.76
N SER A 649 8.46 -3.92 -2.90
CA SER A 649 7.32 -4.14 -2.01
C SER A 649 6.58 -5.44 -2.28
N SER A 650 6.65 -5.99 -3.50
CA SER A 650 5.95 -7.24 -3.86
C SER A 650 4.44 -7.19 -3.57
N LEU A 651 3.77 -6.09 -3.94
CA LEU A 651 2.33 -5.92 -3.73
C LEU A 651 1.55 -6.49 -4.92
N THR A 652 0.45 -7.19 -4.64
CA THR A 652 -0.55 -7.57 -5.64
C THR A 652 -1.81 -6.75 -5.44
N ILE A 653 -2.22 -6.01 -6.48
CA ILE A 653 -3.42 -5.18 -6.50
C ILE A 653 -4.29 -5.70 -7.62
N ASP A 654 -5.34 -6.47 -7.29
CA ASP A 654 -6.12 -7.15 -8.32
C ASP A 654 -7.63 -7.20 -8.10
N ASN A 655 -8.38 -7.31 -9.20
CA ASN A 655 -9.84 -7.44 -9.17
C ASN A 655 -10.57 -6.35 -8.37
N ASN A 656 -9.97 -5.18 -8.12
CA ASN A 656 -10.64 -4.11 -7.40
C ASN A 656 -11.55 -3.33 -8.35
N ILE A 657 -12.73 -2.93 -7.87
CA ILE A 657 -13.65 -2.01 -8.55
C ILE A 657 -13.58 -0.66 -7.86
N ILE A 658 -13.34 0.40 -8.63
CA ILE A 658 -13.27 1.77 -8.10
C ILE A 658 -14.11 2.72 -8.96
N TYR A 659 -15.06 3.44 -8.35
CA TYR A 659 -15.90 4.40 -9.09
C TYR A 659 -16.39 5.58 -8.23
N ASN A 660 -16.92 6.62 -8.89
CA ASN A 660 -17.45 7.82 -8.23
C ASN A 660 -16.46 8.47 -7.24
N ILE A 661 -15.26 8.79 -7.74
CA ILE A 661 -14.22 9.48 -6.98
C ILE A 661 -14.30 10.98 -7.29
N GLY A 662 -14.65 11.79 -6.29
CA GLY A 662 -15.04 13.19 -6.49
C GLY A 662 -14.22 14.21 -5.69
N GLY A 663 -14.26 15.46 -6.13
CA GLY A 663 -13.65 16.59 -5.43
C GLY A 663 -13.52 17.83 -6.30
N ASP A 664 -12.90 18.88 -5.78
CA ASP A 664 -12.57 20.07 -6.56
C ASP A 664 -11.20 19.89 -7.28
N GLY A 665 -10.29 19.06 -6.77
CA GLY A 665 -9.06 18.62 -7.45
C GLY A 665 -7.97 19.69 -7.59
N TYR A 666 -6.90 19.52 -8.37
CA TYR A 666 -5.88 20.57 -8.63
C TYR A 666 -5.35 20.50 -10.07
N PRO A 667 -4.79 21.58 -10.66
CA PRO A 667 -4.11 21.54 -11.97
C PRO A 667 -2.80 20.73 -11.97
N SER A 668 -2.42 20.10 -10.85
CA SER A 668 -1.18 19.34 -10.71
C SER A 668 -1.34 18.26 -9.65
N TYR A 669 -0.85 17.06 -9.95
CA TYR A 669 -0.83 15.94 -9.02
C TYR A 669 0.16 16.11 -7.85
N SER A 670 1.09 17.08 -7.92
CA SER A 670 2.03 17.35 -6.83
C SER A 670 1.38 17.86 -5.55
N LEU A 671 0.14 18.38 -5.63
CA LEU A 671 -0.63 18.87 -4.50
C LEU A 671 -1.78 17.92 -4.17
N SER A 672 -2.75 17.79 -5.07
CA SER A 672 -3.88 16.85 -4.91
C SER A 672 -4.66 16.72 -6.21
N SER A 673 -5.40 15.63 -6.39
CA SER A 673 -6.50 15.57 -7.36
C SER A 673 -7.35 14.32 -7.17
N MET A 674 -8.40 14.19 -7.98
CA MET A 674 -9.25 13.00 -8.04
C MET A 674 -8.51 11.88 -8.77
N VAL A 675 -8.33 10.75 -8.09
CA VAL A 675 -7.53 9.62 -8.61
C VAL A 675 -8.15 8.29 -8.19
N GLY A 676 -8.31 7.34 -9.13
CA GLY A 676 -8.72 5.98 -8.80
C GLY A 676 -7.65 5.24 -7.98
N ILE A 677 -6.52 4.91 -8.61
CA ILE A 677 -5.33 4.33 -7.96
C ILE A 677 -4.17 5.32 -8.05
N TYR A 678 -3.64 5.73 -6.90
CA TYR A 678 -2.51 6.64 -6.78
C TYR A 678 -1.27 5.88 -6.28
N ILE A 679 -0.20 5.84 -7.08
CA ILE A 679 1.10 5.28 -6.72
C ILE A 679 2.13 6.41 -6.61
N ASP A 680 2.89 6.44 -5.52
CA ASP A 680 3.82 7.52 -5.21
C ASP A 680 5.05 7.06 -4.43
N GLY A 681 6.02 7.96 -4.27
CA GLY A 681 7.23 7.74 -3.50
C GLY A 681 8.12 6.64 -4.08
N THR A 682 9.09 6.20 -3.29
CA THR A 682 9.89 5.00 -3.60
C THR A 682 8.99 3.78 -3.41
N THR A 683 8.41 3.27 -4.50
CA THR A 683 7.48 2.14 -4.46
C THR A 683 7.75 1.23 -5.65
N GLY A 684 7.95 -0.06 -5.46
CA GLY A 684 8.16 -0.96 -6.58
C GLY A 684 7.86 -2.42 -6.29
N GLY A 685 8.02 -3.28 -7.30
CA GLY A 685 7.56 -4.67 -7.23
C GLY A 685 6.04 -4.72 -7.16
N LEU A 686 5.36 -4.05 -8.09
CA LEU A 686 3.91 -3.92 -8.12
C LEU A 686 3.33 -4.84 -9.20
N ASN A 687 2.36 -5.64 -8.80
CA ASN A 687 1.58 -6.54 -9.65
C ASN A 687 0.14 -6.01 -9.70
N ILE A 688 -0.24 -5.30 -10.76
CA ILE A 688 -1.54 -4.62 -10.86
C ILE A 688 -2.35 -5.29 -11.98
N TYR A 689 -3.36 -6.08 -11.59
CA TYR A 689 -4.08 -6.97 -12.51
C TYR A 689 -5.59 -6.88 -12.43
N TYR A 690 -6.30 -6.94 -13.55
CA TYR A 690 -7.76 -7.13 -13.52
C TYR A 690 -8.56 -6.08 -12.72
N ASN A 691 -8.00 -4.90 -12.45
CA ASN A 691 -8.75 -3.85 -11.77
C ASN A 691 -9.69 -3.17 -12.77
N THR A 692 -10.82 -2.67 -12.30
CA THR A 692 -11.77 -1.89 -13.10
C THR A 692 -12.06 -0.57 -12.42
N ILE A 693 -11.58 0.50 -13.03
CA ILE A 693 -11.72 1.85 -12.52
C ILE A 693 -12.61 2.63 -13.49
N ASN A 694 -13.69 3.23 -13.00
CA ASN A 694 -14.54 4.14 -13.76
C ASN A 694 -14.64 5.49 -13.03
N MET A 695 -13.91 6.47 -13.53
CA MET A 695 -14.07 7.86 -13.12
C MET A 695 -15.09 8.52 -14.02
N TYR A 696 -16.23 8.96 -13.47
CA TYR A 696 -17.34 9.51 -14.24
C TYR A 696 -18.00 10.67 -13.49
N GLY A 697 -18.83 11.40 -14.22
CA GLY A 697 -19.56 12.55 -13.70
C GLY A 697 -18.88 13.87 -14.03
N ASP A 698 -19.69 14.83 -14.48
CA ASP A 698 -19.24 16.20 -14.69
C ASP A 698 -19.06 16.90 -13.35
N PHE A 699 -17.99 17.69 -13.24
CA PHE A 699 -17.75 18.58 -12.10
C PHE A 699 -17.59 20.03 -12.58
N ALA A 700 -17.72 20.98 -11.66
CA ALA A 700 -17.66 22.41 -11.99
C ALA A 700 -16.55 23.08 -11.18
N ARG A 701 -15.49 23.54 -11.87
CA ARG A 701 -14.41 24.28 -11.22
C ARG A 701 -13.80 25.34 -12.12
N SER A 702 -13.59 26.52 -11.55
CA SER A 702 -13.04 27.70 -12.23
C SER A 702 -11.55 27.62 -12.60
N SER A 703 -10.83 26.64 -12.07
CA SER A 703 -9.40 26.40 -12.32
C SER A 703 -9.21 25.08 -13.04
N ALA A 704 -8.14 25.00 -13.84
CA ALA A 704 -7.87 23.79 -14.56
C ALA A 704 -7.62 22.60 -13.61
N THR A 705 -8.13 21.41 -13.90
CA THR A 705 -8.00 20.22 -13.05
C THR A 705 -7.54 19.01 -13.85
N LEU A 706 -6.69 18.19 -13.24
CA LEU A 706 -6.23 16.92 -13.81
C LEU A 706 -6.89 15.75 -13.10
N THR A 707 -7.44 14.78 -13.83
CA THR A 707 -8.04 13.59 -13.22
C THR A 707 -7.49 12.34 -13.88
N THR A 708 -7.35 11.23 -13.15
CA THR A 708 -6.84 10.00 -13.75
C THR A 708 -7.28 8.72 -13.05
N ALA A 709 -7.64 7.70 -13.82
CA ALA A 709 -8.03 6.41 -13.27
C ALA A 709 -6.84 5.74 -12.54
N ILE A 710 -5.63 5.86 -13.08
CA ILE A 710 -4.40 5.46 -12.39
C ILE A 710 -3.28 6.51 -12.55
N LEU A 711 -2.52 6.74 -11.47
CA LEU A 711 -1.43 7.70 -11.38
C LEU A 711 -0.14 7.06 -10.86
N PHE A 712 0.96 7.26 -11.58
CA PHE A 712 2.33 7.02 -11.09
C PHE A 712 3.06 8.37 -10.98
N ASN A 713 3.26 8.89 -9.77
CA ASN A 713 3.66 10.29 -9.55
C ASN A 713 5.12 10.51 -9.13
N SER A 714 5.96 9.47 -9.15
CA SER A 714 7.38 9.59 -8.80
C SER A 714 8.26 8.83 -9.76
N SER A 715 9.42 9.38 -10.11
CA SER A 715 10.43 8.68 -10.92
C SER A 715 11.09 7.51 -10.18
N THR A 716 10.92 7.40 -8.87
CA THR A 716 11.45 6.31 -8.02
C THR A 716 10.54 5.09 -7.97
N ILE A 717 9.43 5.08 -8.70
CA ILE A 717 8.57 3.92 -8.86
C ILE A 717 9.22 2.94 -9.84
N THR A 718 9.42 1.68 -9.48
CA THR A 718 10.13 0.68 -10.33
C THR A 718 9.45 -0.68 -10.34
N SER A 719 9.76 -1.52 -11.33
CA SER A 719 9.30 -2.92 -11.37
C SER A 719 7.77 -3.05 -11.30
N VAL A 720 7.07 -2.41 -12.23
CA VAL A 720 5.61 -2.45 -12.34
C VAL A 720 5.18 -3.41 -13.43
N ASP A 721 4.41 -4.42 -13.06
CA ASP A 721 3.67 -5.28 -13.97
C ASP A 721 2.19 -4.87 -13.96
N LEU A 722 1.71 -4.34 -15.08
CA LEU A 722 0.39 -3.72 -15.24
C LEU A 722 -0.34 -4.40 -16.41
N ARG A 723 -1.24 -5.36 -16.12
CA ARG A 723 -1.95 -6.11 -17.17
C ARG A 723 -3.41 -6.36 -16.88
N ASN A 724 -4.21 -6.52 -17.92
CA ASN A 724 -5.64 -6.87 -17.82
C ASN A 724 -6.49 -5.87 -17.04
N ASN A 725 -6.10 -4.60 -16.90
CA ASN A 725 -6.90 -3.60 -16.18
C ASN A 725 -7.79 -2.81 -17.14
N ILE A 726 -8.94 -2.31 -16.65
CA ILE A 726 -9.76 -1.31 -17.33
C ILE A 726 -9.58 0.03 -16.61
N PHE A 727 -9.08 1.02 -17.34
CA PHE A 727 -8.94 2.40 -16.91
C PHE A 727 -9.88 3.29 -17.71
N SER A 728 -11.05 3.59 -17.14
CA SER A 728 -12.07 4.46 -17.73
C SER A 728 -12.12 5.80 -17.00
N ASN A 729 -12.03 6.90 -17.75
CA ASN A 729 -12.21 8.24 -17.23
C ASN A 729 -13.01 9.13 -18.20
N SER A 730 -14.23 9.48 -17.81
CA SER A 730 -15.17 10.31 -18.54
C SER A 730 -15.50 11.63 -17.82
N MET A 731 -14.80 11.97 -16.73
CA MET A 731 -15.09 13.17 -15.96
C MET A 731 -14.71 14.44 -16.73
N ASN A 732 -15.66 15.35 -16.94
CA ASN A 732 -15.39 16.64 -17.56
C ASN A 732 -15.61 17.80 -16.59
N ASN A 733 -14.73 18.79 -16.65
CA ASN A 733 -14.98 20.08 -16.03
C ASN A 733 -15.86 20.94 -16.94
N THR A 734 -17.06 21.24 -16.49
CA THR A 734 -18.05 22.02 -17.26
C THR A 734 -17.74 23.51 -17.31
N THR A 735 -16.84 24.01 -16.45
CA THR A 735 -16.48 25.43 -16.35
C THR A 735 -15.20 25.78 -17.11
N VAL A 736 -14.23 24.87 -17.15
CA VAL A 736 -12.93 25.07 -17.82
C VAL A 736 -12.68 23.93 -18.80
N THR A 737 -12.69 24.23 -20.10
CA THR A 737 -12.54 23.22 -21.17
C THR A 737 -11.10 22.85 -21.47
N THR A 738 -10.12 23.47 -20.80
CA THR A 738 -8.69 23.13 -20.91
C THR A 738 -8.23 22.06 -19.92
N ASP A 739 -9.16 21.53 -19.12
CA ASP A 739 -8.93 20.40 -18.23
C ASP A 739 -8.52 19.16 -18.99
N LYS A 740 -7.87 18.24 -18.28
CA LYS A 740 -7.46 16.96 -18.86
C LYS A 740 -7.86 15.83 -17.93
N ASN A 741 -8.60 14.89 -18.49
CA ASN A 741 -8.92 13.63 -17.85
C ASN A 741 -8.12 12.51 -18.56
N TYR A 742 -7.46 11.67 -17.76
CA TYR A 742 -6.57 10.62 -18.25
C TYR A 742 -7.10 9.24 -17.87
N ALA A 743 -6.89 8.24 -18.72
CA ALA A 743 -7.01 6.85 -18.29
C ALA A 743 -5.77 6.48 -17.43
N ILE A 744 -4.57 6.88 -17.90
CA ILE A 744 -3.32 6.63 -17.19
C ILE A 744 -2.41 7.87 -17.22
N TYR A 745 -1.89 8.26 -16.06
CA TYR A 745 -0.86 9.29 -15.95
C TYR A 745 0.38 8.72 -15.31
N SER A 746 1.53 8.86 -15.98
CA SER A 746 2.81 8.42 -15.45
C SER A 746 3.89 9.50 -15.59
N SER A 747 4.42 9.94 -14.45
CA SER A 747 5.68 10.71 -14.39
C SER A 747 6.92 9.81 -14.39
N THR A 748 6.75 8.48 -14.40
CA THR A 748 7.88 7.53 -14.51
C THR A 748 8.37 7.42 -15.96
N VAL A 749 9.56 6.84 -16.13
CA VAL A 749 10.08 6.47 -17.45
C VAL A 749 9.54 5.10 -17.87
N ALA A 750 9.38 4.88 -19.18
CA ALA A 750 8.83 3.64 -19.74
C ALA A 750 9.53 2.36 -19.23
N GLY A 751 10.85 2.41 -19.02
CA GLY A 751 11.63 1.27 -18.51
C GLY A 751 11.29 0.81 -17.09
N ASN A 752 10.47 1.58 -16.35
CA ASN A 752 10.04 1.20 -15.00
C ASN A 752 8.84 0.23 -15.02
N PHE A 753 8.15 0.10 -16.16
CA PHE A 753 7.17 -0.95 -16.40
C PHE A 753 7.88 -2.21 -16.89
N THR A 754 7.95 -3.23 -16.04
CA THR A 754 8.49 -4.55 -16.41
C THR A 754 7.61 -5.26 -17.42
N ASN A 755 6.30 -5.02 -17.33
CA ASN A 755 5.33 -5.48 -18.33
C ASN A 755 4.11 -4.55 -18.29
N ILE A 756 3.73 -4.01 -19.44
CA ILE A 756 2.49 -3.24 -19.58
C ILE A 756 1.79 -3.69 -20.86
N ASN A 757 0.69 -4.44 -20.73
CA ASN A 757 -0.01 -5.04 -21.86
C ASN A 757 -1.42 -5.52 -21.48
N TYR A 758 -2.29 -5.76 -22.47
CA TYR A 758 -3.66 -6.25 -22.25
C TYR A 758 -4.52 -5.35 -21.36
N ASN A 759 -4.21 -4.06 -21.23
CA ASN A 759 -5.07 -3.11 -20.51
C ASN A 759 -6.05 -2.45 -21.48
N ASP A 760 -7.15 -1.90 -20.98
CA ASP A 760 -8.05 -1.04 -21.73
C ASP A 760 -7.95 0.40 -21.20
N TYR A 761 -7.72 1.35 -22.10
CA TYR A 761 -7.56 2.77 -21.79
C TYR A 761 -8.68 3.57 -22.45
N TYR A 762 -9.72 3.88 -21.68
CA TYR A 762 -10.88 4.61 -22.16
C TYR A 762 -10.95 6.02 -21.58
N VAL A 763 -11.02 7.01 -22.46
CA VAL A 763 -11.34 8.40 -22.12
C VAL A 763 -12.43 8.92 -23.05
N SER A 764 -13.22 9.88 -22.60
CA SER A 764 -14.26 10.51 -23.41
C SER A 764 -14.38 12.01 -23.15
N GLY A 765 -15.12 12.69 -24.03
CA GLY A 765 -15.26 14.15 -23.99
C GLY A 765 -14.07 14.90 -24.58
N ALA A 766 -14.22 16.22 -24.73
CA ALA A 766 -13.19 17.08 -25.33
C ALA A 766 -11.90 17.21 -24.49
N GLN A 767 -11.98 16.85 -23.20
CA GLN A 767 -10.89 16.91 -22.23
C GLN A 767 -10.13 15.57 -22.11
N GLY A 768 -10.58 14.54 -22.83
CA GLY A 768 -10.02 13.20 -22.79
C GLY A 768 -8.64 13.09 -23.42
N VAL A 769 -7.69 12.59 -22.65
CA VAL A 769 -6.33 12.26 -23.11
C VAL A 769 -6.01 10.84 -22.68
N LEU A 770 -5.73 9.94 -23.62
CA LEU A 770 -5.55 8.52 -23.31
C LEU A 770 -4.50 8.28 -22.22
N GLY A 771 -3.34 8.93 -22.33
CA GLY A 771 -2.36 8.89 -21.25
C GLY A 771 -1.29 9.96 -21.27
N TYR A 772 -0.46 9.98 -20.24
CA TYR A 772 0.72 10.86 -20.13
C TYR A 772 1.95 10.05 -19.75
N ILE A 773 3.02 10.16 -20.53
CA ILE A 773 4.33 9.55 -20.23
C ILE A 773 5.44 10.24 -21.04
N ALA A 774 6.68 10.17 -20.57
CA ALA A 774 7.84 10.79 -21.20
C ALA A 774 7.65 12.31 -21.40
N SER A 775 7.08 12.97 -20.39
CA SER A 775 6.81 14.41 -20.35
C SER A 775 5.86 14.92 -21.44
N ALA A 776 4.99 14.07 -21.99
CA ALA A 776 4.06 14.44 -23.06
C ALA A 776 2.74 13.67 -22.99
N ASP A 777 1.68 14.31 -23.46
CA ASP A 777 0.38 13.69 -23.69
C ASP A 777 0.46 12.65 -24.83
N LYS A 778 -0.30 11.57 -24.68
CA LYS A 778 -0.53 10.51 -25.68
C LYS A 778 -2.02 10.46 -25.92
N THR A 779 -2.43 10.91 -27.11
CA THR A 779 -3.84 11.07 -27.46
C THR A 779 -4.45 9.80 -28.05
N THR A 780 -3.61 8.91 -28.59
CA THR A 780 -4.05 7.64 -29.19
C THR A 780 -3.30 6.45 -28.60
N LEU A 781 -3.85 5.25 -28.76
CA LEU A 781 -3.19 4.01 -28.33
C LEU A 781 -1.86 3.80 -29.08
N GLY A 782 -1.78 4.20 -30.36
CA GLY A 782 -0.53 4.14 -31.12
C GLY A 782 0.57 5.05 -30.56
N ASP A 783 0.21 6.24 -30.07
CA ASP A 783 1.16 7.14 -29.39
C ASP A 783 1.66 6.54 -28.08
N TRP A 784 0.75 5.91 -27.33
CA TRP A 784 1.07 5.23 -26.07
C TRP A 784 2.00 4.04 -26.29
N GLN A 785 1.68 3.14 -27.21
CA GLN A 785 2.50 1.99 -27.61
C GLN A 785 3.90 2.42 -28.08
N THR A 786 3.98 3.52 -28.84
CA THR A 786 5.28 4.08 -29.27
C THR A 786 6.10 4.57 -28.08
N ALA A 787 5.45 5.22 -27.10
CA ALA A 787 6.15 5.77 -25.94
C ALA A 787 6.57 4.70 -24.92
N THR A 788 5.78 3.64 -24.74
CA THR A 788 6.10 2.54 -23.81
C THR A 788 6.94 1.43 -24.45
N THR A 789 6.91 1.32 -25.78
CA THR A 789 7.41 0.18 -26.56
C THR A 789 6.73 -1.16 -26.23
N GLN A 790 5.57 -1.11 -25.57
CA GLN A 790 4.81 -2.27 -25.07
C GLN A 790 3.31 -2.11 -25.45
N ASP A 791 2.36 -2.65 -24.66
CA ASP A 791 0.91 -2.52 -24.86
C ASP A 791 0.37 -3.04 -26.22
N ALA A 792 1.04 -4.01 -26.84
CA ALA A 792 0.68 -4.50 -28.17
C ALA A 792 -0.73 -5.13 -28.27
N ASN A 793 -1.26 -5.63 -27.15
CA ASN A 793 -2.58 -6.28 -27.05
C ASN A 793 -3.56 -5.47 -26.20
N SER A 794 -3.19 -4.24 -25.83
CA SER A 794 -4.06 -3.34 -25.10
C SER A 794 -5.13 -2.74 -26.01
N LEU A 795 -6.19 -2.23 -25.40
CA LEU A 795 -7.36 -1.66 -26.05
C LEU A 795 -7.47 -0.16 -25.71
N ALA A 796 -8.19 0.56 -26.56
CA ALA A 796 -8.67 1.90 -26.29
C ALA A 796 -10.13 1.96 -26.73
N ALA A 797 -10.97 1.16 -26.05
CA ALA A 797 -12.36 0.95 -26.40
C ALA A 797 -13.25 1.34 -25.22
N ASP A 798 -14.51 1.65 -25.49
CA ASP A 798 -15.48 1.83 -24.41
C ASP A 798 -15.76 0.47 -23.75
N PRO A 799 -15.57 0.32 -22.42
CA PRO A 799 -15.80 -0.94 -21.72
C PRO A 799 -17.24 -1.44 -21.82
N GLN A 800 -18.20 -0.58 -22.16
CA GLN A 800 -19.63 -0.88 -22.20
C GLN A 800 -20.17 -1.40 -20.87
N PHE A 801 -19.80 -0.74 -19.77
CA PHE A 801 -20.37 -1.00 -18.45
C PHE A 801 -21.91 -0.90 -18.47
N VAL A 802 -22.56 -1.69 -17.62
CA VAL A 802 -24.03 -1.68 -17.45
C VAL A 802 -24.52 -0.29 -17.01
N SER A 803 -23.78 0.35 -16.11
CA SER A 803 -23.97 1.75 -15.72
C SER A 803 -22.68 2.28 -15.09
N ASP A 804 -22.66 3.57 -14.75
CA ASP A 804 -21.51 4.17 -14.07
C ASP A 804 -21.25 3.63 -12.64
N THR A 805 -22.26 2.98 -12.03
CA THR A 805 -22.17 2.35 -10.70
C THR A 805 -22.17 0.83 -10.74
N ASN A 806 -22.41 0.22 -11.90
CA ASN A 806 -22.29 -1.22 -12.12
C ASN A 806 -21.31 -1.43 -13.28
N LEU A 807 -20.06 -1.69 -12.91
CA LEU A 807 -18.95 -1.79 -13.86
C LEU A 807 -18.84 -3.17 -14.52
N GLN A 808 -19.85 -4.03 -14.39
CA GLN A 808 -19.91 -5.23 -15.19
C GLN A 808 -20.16 -4.84 -16.66
N PRO A 809 -19.33 -5.29 -17.62
CA PRO A 809 -19.53 -4.97 -19.03
C PRO A 809 -20.76 -5.72 -19.57
N PHE A 810 -21.37 -5.21 -20.63
CA PHE A 810 -22.36 -5.97 -21.38
C PHE A 810 -21.72 -7.06 -22.27
N THR A 811 -22.46 -8.14 -22.54
CA THR A 811 -22.08 -9.17 -23.51
C THR A 811 -21.87 -8.53 -24.89
N GLY A 812 -20.69 -8.76 -25.48
CA GLY A 812 -20.27 -8.15 -26.74
C GLY A 812 -19.28 -7.00 -26.58
N SER A 813 -19.02 -6.55 -25.35
CA SER A 813 -17.91 -5.64 -25.06
C SER A 813 -16.57 -6.23 -25.51
N SER A 814 -15.70 -5.37 -26.07
CA SER A 814 -14.37 -5.76 -26.55
C SER A 814 -13.41 -6.14 -25.43
N VAL A 815 -13.71 -5.80 -24.17
CA VAL A 815 -12.88 -6.16 -23.01
C VAL A 815 -13.07 -7.62 -22.58
N LEU A 816 -14.17 -8.26 -23.00
CA LEU A 816 -14.45 -9.66 -22.70
C LEU A 816 -13.56 -10.59 -23.52
N ALA A 817 -12.97 -11.59 -22.84
CA ALA A 817 -12.03 -12.55 -23.42
C ALA A 817 -10.82 -11.93 -24.16
N ALA A 818 -10.45 -10.70 -23.82
CA ALA A 818 -9.36 -9.96 -24.45
C ALA A 818 -8.06 -9.94 -23.63
N GLY A 819 -8.07 -10.49 -22.41
CA GLY A 819 -6.92 -10.50 -21.51
C GLY A 819 -6.00 -11.71 -21.67
N THR A 820 -5.02 -11.80 -20.78
CA THR A 820 -4.05 -12.91 -20.70
C THR A 820 -4.05 -13.57 -19.31
N PRO A 821 -3.99 -14.91 -19.17
CA PRO A 821 -3.99 -15.56 -17.87
C PRO A 821 -2.84 -15.08 -16.95
N ILE A 822 -3.16 -14.83 -15.68
CA ILE A 822 -2.16 -14.48 -14.64
C ILE A 822 -2.12 -15.61 -13.62
N ALA A 823 -0.93 -16.16 -13.38
CA ALA A 823 -0.76 -17.24 -12.42
C ALA A 823 -1.15 -16.78 -11.01
N GLY A 824 -1.92 -17.62 -10.30
CA GLY A 824 -2.40 -17.31 -8.94
C GLY A 824 -3.73 -16.56 -8.86
N ILE A 825 -4.19 -15.93 -9.96
CA ILE A 825 -5.48 -15.20 -10.00
C ILE A 825 -6.45 -15.99 -10.88
N THR A 826 -7.22 -16.89 -10.27
CA THR A 826 -8.05 -17.87 -10.97
C THR A 826 -9.53 -17.55 -10.99
N VAL A 827 -9.98 -16.58 -10.20
CA VAL A 827 -11.38 -16.14 -10.18
C VAL A 827 -11.46 -14.61 -10.23
N ASP A 828 -12.59 -14.10 -10.69
CA ASP A 828 -12.92 -12.68 -10.78
C ASP A 828 -13.48 -12.13 -9.44
N ILE A 829 -14.01 -10.91 -9.42
CA ILE A 829 -14.53 -10.28 -8.20
C ILE A 829 -15.77 -11.00 -7.64
N GLU A 830 -16.59 -11.62 -8.50
CA GLU A 830 -17.78 -12.39 -8.12
C GLU A 830 -17.44 -13.84 -7.74
N GLY A 831 -16.16 -14.21 -7.79
CA GLY A 831 -15.70 -15.58 -7.58
C GLY A 831 -15.91 -16.50 -8.80
N THR A 832 -16.25 -15.95 -9.97
CA THR A 832 -16.37 -16.71 -11.22
C THR A 832 -14.99 -17.11 -11.72
N THR A 833 -14.81 -18.39 -12.06
CA THR A 833 -13.56 -18.92 -12.62
C THR A 833 -13.20 -18.22 -13.93
N ARG A 834 -11.98 -17.68 -13.99
CA ARG A 834 -11.43 -17.04 -15.18
C ARG A 834 -11.10 -18.05 -16.27
N ASN A 835 -11.30 -17.66 -17.53
CA ASN A 835 -10.91 -18.48 -18.67
C ASN A 835 -9.38 -18.68 -18.67
N VAL A 836 -8.95 -19.93 -18.78
CA VAL A 836 -7.54 -20.33 -18.66
C VAL A 836 -6.67 -19.94 -19.86
N THR A 837 -7.26 -19.45 -20.95
CA THR A 837 -6.55 -19.01 -22.16
C THR A 837 -6.81 -17.54 -22.52
N THR A 838 -8.04 -17.08 -22.34
CA THR A 838 -8.53 -15.76 -22.79
C THR A 838 -9.46 -15.18 -21.71
N PRO A 839 -8.92 -14.83 -20.53
CA PRO A 839 -9.72 -14.19 -19.48
C PRO A 839 -10.18 -12.81 -19.95
N SER A 840 -11.22 -12.27 -19.31
CA SER A 840 -11.66 -10.90 -19.58
C SER A 840 -10.75 -9.87 -18.92
N VAL A 841 -10.53 -8.74 -19.60
CA VAL A 841 -9.86 -7.56 -19.02
C VAL A 841 -10.80 -6.95 -17.98
N GLY A 842 -10.26 -6.51 -16.85
CA GLY A 842 -11.02 -5.96 -15.73
C GLY A 842 -11.48 -7.01 -14.72
N ALA A 843 -12.29 -6.55 -13.76
CA ALA A 843 -12.62 -7.26 -12.52
C ALA A 843 -13.68 -8.35 -12.70
N TYR A 844 -14.35 -8.37 -13.85
CA TYR A 844 -15.39 -9.34 -14.19
C TYR A 844 -14.93 -10.26 -15.32
N GLU A 845 -15.23 -11.55 -15.20
CA GLU A 845 -14.95 -12.54 -16.23
C GLU A 845 -16.04 -12.57 -17.31
N SER A 846 -17.30 -12.36 -16.91
CA SER A 846 -18.47 -12.47 -17.79
C SER A 846 -19.24 -11.16 -17.87
N GLY A 847 -19.74 -10.84 -19.06
CA GLY A 847 -20.62 -9.68 -19.25
C GLY A 847 -22.10 -10.00 -19.08
N LEU A 848 -22.89 -9.01 -18.68
CA LEU A 848 -24.36 -9.13 -18.58
C LEU A 848 -25.02 -8.98 -19.96
N ALA A 849 -26.10 -9.70 -20.21
CA ALA A 849 -26.85 -9.48 -21.44
C ALA A 849 -27.45 -8.07 -21.45
N PRO A 850 -27.31 -7.27 -22.54
CA PRO A 850 -27.98 -5.98 -22.63
C PRO A 850 -29.49 -6.15 -22.51
N ALA A 851 -30.12 -5.31 -21.70
CA ALA A 851 -31.58 -5.25 -21.61
C ALA A 851 -32.19 -4.89 -22.98
N ALA A 852 -33.39 -5.39 -23.22
CA ALA A 852 -34.23 -4.95 -24.33
C ALA A 852 -35.51 -4.38 -23.71
N VAL A 853 -36.08 -3.34 -24.33
CA VAL A 853 -37.36 -2.80 -23.87
C VAL A 853 -38.43 -3.89 -23.91
N ASP A 854 -39.26 -3.96 -22.87
CA ASP A 854 -40.29 -5.00 -22.75
C ASP A 854 -41.46 -4.84 -23.73
N TRP A 855 -41.74 -3.62 -24.17
CA TRP A 855 -42.73 -3.36 -25.22
C TRP A 855 -42.43 -2.06 -25.96
N CYS A 856 -42.62 -2.05 -27.29
CA CYS A 856 -42.61 -0.81 -28.05
C CYS A 856 -43.52 -0.88 -29.27
N ASN A 857 -43.93 0.27 -29.80
CA ASN A 857 -44.79 0.33 -30.97
C ASN A 857 -44.51 1.50 -31.91
N LEU A 858 -45.12 1.42 -33.09
CA LEU A 858 -45.44 2.61 -33.88
C LEU A 858 -46.85 3.04 -33.48
N GLN A 859 -46.99 4.25 -32.92
CA GLN A 859 -48.24 4.69 -32.32
C GLN A 859 -49.19 5.28 -33.37
N LEU A 860 -48.74 6.33 -34.07
CA LEU A 860 -49.53 7.00 -35.12
C LEU A 860 -48.64 7.93 -35.96
N PRO A 861 -49.07 8.33 -37.17
CA PRO A 861 -50.22 7.78 -37.88
C PRO A 861 -49.95 6.37 -38.44
N ALA A 862 -51.02 5.67 -38.84
CA ALA A 862 -50.92 4.39 -39.57
C ALA A 862 -50.48 4.61 -41.03
N SER A 863 -50.95 5.71 -41.60
CA SER A 863 -50.62 6.16 -42.93
C SER A 863 -50.58 7.68 -43.00
N ALA A 864 -49.73 8.20 -43.88
CA ALA A 864 -49.58 9.63 -44.11
C ALA A 864 -49.43 9.91 -45.61
N THR A 865 -49.89 11.08 -46.02
CA THR A 865 -49.65 11.61 -47.37
C THR A 865 -49.05 12.99 -47.24
N ILE A 866 -47.92 13.21 -47.89
CA ILE A 866 -47.20 14.49 -47.93
C ILE A 866 -46.89 14.86 -49.37
N THR A 867 -46.57 16.12 -49.63
CA THR A 867 -45.96 16.56 -50.88
C THR A 867 -44.43 16.53 -50.74
N GLU A 868 -43.72 16.27 -51.83
CA GLU A 868 -42.24 16.34 -51.86
C GLU A 868 -41.74 17.67 -51.29
N GLY A 869 -40.84 17.59 -50.29
CA GLY A 869 -40.34 18.74 -49.52
C GLY A 869 -41.07 19.01 -48.21
N GLU A 870 -42.24 18.41 -47.96
CA GLU A 870 -42.95 18.48 -46.68
C GLU A 870 -42.47 17.38 -45.71
N THR A 871 -42.95 17.45 -44.47
CA THR A 871 -42.73 16.43 -43.43
C THR A 871 -44.03 16.03 -42.76
N VAL A 872 -44.03 14.85 -42.13
CA VAL A 872 -45.11 14.36 -41.27
C VAL A 872 -44.54 13.94 -39.92
N ALA A 873 -45.22 14.33 -38.84
CA ALA A 873 -44.90 13.90 -37.49
C ALA A 873 -45.37 12.45 -37.26
N VAL A 874 -44.44 11.60 -36.84
CA VAL A 874 -44.68 10.19 -36.51
C VAL A 874 -44.34 9.97 -35.05
N TYR A 875 -45.25 9.28 -34.35
CA TYR A 875 -45.21 9.04 -32.92
C TYR A 875 -45.05 7.56 -32.63
N ALA A 876 -44.32 7.25 -31.58
CA ALA A 876 -44.02 5.90 -31.14
C ALA A 876 -44.02 5.84 -29.61
N ARG A 877 -44.39 4.69 -29.03
CA ARG A 877 -44.39 4.50 -27.59
C ARG A 877 -43.54 3.32 -27.17
N VAL A 878 -43.07 3.36 -25.92
CA VAL A 878 -42.26 2.31 -25.30
C VAL A 878 -42.64 2.14 -23.84
N TYR A 879 -42.53 0.91 -23.36
CA TYR A 879 -42.72 0.53 -21.98
C TYR A 879 -41.53 -0.30 -21.50
N GLU A 880 -40.98 0.09 -20.36
CA GLU A 880 -40.01 -0.67 -19.58
C GLU A 880 -40.36 -0.49 -18.09
N PRO A 881 -40.71 -1.57 -17.36
CA PRO A 881 -41.09 -1.51 -15.96
C PRO A 881 -40.01 -0.83 -15.09
N GLY A 882 -40.41 0.15 -14.28
CA GLY A 882 -39.50 0.89 -13.40
C GLY A 882 -38.67 1.96 -14.12
N VAL A 883 -38.82 2.13 -15.44
CA VAL A 883 -38.11 3.14 -16.24
C VAL A 883 -39.08 4.13 -16.86
N THR A 884 -40.08 3.68 -17.63
CA THR A 884 -41.00 4.56 -18.38
C THR A 884 -42.30 4.85 -17.62
N ASP A 885 -42.51 4.21 -16.46
CA ASP A 885 -43.66 4.42 -15.59
C ASP A 885 -43.50 5.61 -14.64
N ALA A 886 -42.27 6.14 -14.54
CA ALA A 886 -41.98 7.40 -13.86
C ALA A 886 -42.36 8.62 -14.73
N ALA A 887 -42.52 9.79 -14.11
CA ALA A 887 -42.83 11.02 -14.83
C ALA A 887 -41.60 11.58 -15.57
N GLY A 888 -41.79 11.99 -16.82
CA GLY A 888 -40.72 12.47 -17.69
C GLY A 888 -40.00 11.33 -18.42
N GLN A 889 -39.12 11.70 -19.35
CA GLN A 889 -38.38 10.74 -20.18
C GLN A 889 -37.64 9.69 -19.34
N GLY A 890 -37.95 8.41 -19.59
CA GLY A 890 -37.25 7.26 -19.03
C GLY A 890 -35.75 7.30 -19.31
N ALA A 891 -34.96 7.10 -18.25
CA ALA A 891 -33.51 7.20 -18.32
C ALA A 891 -32.92 6.17 -19.31
N GLY A 892 -32.06 6.63 -20.22
CA GLY A 892 -31.36 5.77 -21.18
C GLY A 892 -32.23 5.25 -22.35
N VAL A 893 -33.48 5.69 -22.47
CA VAL A 893 -34.37 5.30 -23.58
C VAL A 893 -34.14 6.22 -24.79
N GLU A 894 -33.80 5.59 -25.92
CA GLU A 894 -33.61 6.27 -27.21
C GLU A 894 -34.59 5.71 -28.27
N CYS A 895 -35.14 6.59 -29.11
CA CYS A 895 -36.12 6.26 -30.14
C CYS A 895 -35.72 6.83 -31.51
N TRP A 896 -36.04 6.11 -32.59
CA TRP A 896 -35.95 6.60 -33.96
C TRP A 896 -37.18 6.20 -34.76
N ILE A 897 -37.53 7.01 -35.75
CA ILE A 897 -38.46 6.65 -36.81
C ILE A 897 -37.67 6.43 -38.09
N GLY A 898 -37.79 5.25 -38.68
CA GLY A 898 -37.11 4.88 -39.91
C GLY A 898 -38.07 4.79 -41.08
N TRP A 899 -37.55 4.89 -42.30
CA TRP A 899 -38.34 4.73 -43.52
C TRP A 899 -37.60 3.96 -44.62
N ASN A 900 -38.38 3.28 -45.48
CA ASN A 900 -37.87 2.48 -46.60
C ASN A 900 -38.87 2.44 -47.76
N SER A 901 -38.38 2.38 -49.01
CA SER A 901 -39.22 2.18 -50.20
C SER A 901 -39.73 0.74 -50.34
N ILE A 902 -39.16 -0.21 -49.58
CA ILE A 902 -39.58 -1.61 -49.52
C ILE A 902 -40.16 -1.90 -48.13
N ASN A 903 -41.33 -2.54 -48.07
CA ASN A 903 -41.91 -3.03 -46.82
C ASN A 903 -41.23 -4.33 -46.37
N SER A 904 -40.01 -4.21 -45.84
CA SER A 904 -39.26 -5.32 -45.26
C SER A 904 -39.18 -5.21 -43.73
N ASN A 905 -38.58 -6.20 -43.07
CA ASN A 905 -38.28 -6.11 -41.65
C ASN A 905 -37.42 -4.85 -41.37
N PRO A 906 -37.88 -3.95 -40.47
CA PRO A 906 -37.18 -2.71 -40.16
C PRO A 906 -35.74 -2.89 -39.69
N ASN A 907 -35.34 -4.06 -39.19
CA ASN A 907 -33.96 -4.32 -38.79
C ASN A 907 -32.92 -4.19 -39.92
N THR A 908 -33.37 -4.23 -41.18
CA THR A 908 -32.52 -4.06 -42.37
C THR A 908 -32.47 -2.63 -42.90
N TRP A 909 -33.26 -1.71 -42.32
CA TRP A 909 -33.40 -0.35 -42.86
C TRP A 909 -32.23 0.54 -42.47
N THR A 910 -31.88 1.48 -43.35
CA THR A 910 -30.74 2.40 -43.15
C THR A 910 -31.14 3.85 -42.91
N ASN A 911 -32.33 4.28 -43.35
CA ASN A 911 -32.80 5.65 -43.11
C ASN A 911 -33.51 5.73 -41.76
N TRP A 912 -32.91 6.44 -40.79
CA TRP A 912 -33.43 6.62 -39.43
C TRP A 912 -33.31 8.07 -38.98
N THR A 913 -34.41 8.62 -38.46
CA THR A 913 -34.46 9.95 -37.85
C THR A 913 -34.64 9.80 -36.35
N ALA A 914 -33.77 10.41 -35.54
CA ALA A 914 -33.90 10.38 -34.08
C ALA A 914 -35.21 11.06 -33.66
N ALA A 915 -35.95 10.41 -32.76
CA ALA A 915 -37.19 10.93 -32.21
C ALA A 915 -36.92 11.57 -30.84
N THR A 916 -37.58 12.68 -30.57
CA THR A 916 -37.51 13.39 -29.29
C THR A 916 -38.63 12.93 -28.39
N TYR A 917 -38.38 12.83 -27.09
CA TYR A 917 -39.43 12.62 -26.09
C TYR A 917 -40.53 13.67 -26.26
N ASN A 918 -41.78 13.21 -26.25
CA ASN A 918 -42.97 14.04 -26.44
C ASN A 918 -43.73 14.22 -25.13
N VAL A 919 -44.19 13.11 -24.53
CA VAL A 919 -45.04 13.13 -23.33
C VAL A 919 -45.09 11.74 -22.66
N ASP A 920 -45.41 11.71 -21.37
CA ASP A 920 -45.85 10.50 -20.66
C ASP A 920 -47.25 10.08 -21.14
N ALA A 921 -47.40 8.83 -21.53
CA ALA A 921 -48.64 8.24 -22.04
C ALA A 921 -49.09 7.06 -21.17
N GLY A 922 -49.57 7.35 -19.96
CA GLY A 922 -49.86 6.33 -18.96
C GLY A 922 -48.57 5.86 -18.32
N ASN A 923 -48.27 4.55 -18.41
CA ASN A 923 -46.98 4.00 -17.96
C ASN A 923 -45.91 3.98 -19.07
N ASN A 924 -46.21 4.53 -20.24
CA ASN A 924 -45.36 4.47 -21.42
C ASN A 924 -44.80 5.85 -21.72
N ASP A 925 -43.60 5.93 -22.29
CA ASP A 925 -43.08 7.15 -22.89
C ASP A 925 -43.45 7.25 -24.37
N GLU A 926 -43.91 8.42 -24.80
CA GLU A 926 -44.14 8.72 -26.22
C GLU A 926 -43.04 9.59 -26.80
N TYR A 927 -42.58 9.24 -28.00
CA TYR A 927 -41.57 9.94 -28.77
C TYR A 927 -42.12 10.37 -30.12
N MET A 928 -41.58 11.45 -30.69
CA MET A 928 -42.00 11.98 -31.99
C MET A 928 -40.80 12.38 -32.87
N ALA A 929 -40.88 12.06 -34.16
CA ALA A 929 -39.97 12.57 -35.19
C ALA A 929 -40.75 13.02 -36.42
N ALA A 930 -40.31 14.11 -37.05
CA ALA A 930 -40.78 14.51 -38.37
C ALA A 930 -39.97 13.79 -39.46
N ILE A 931 -40.63 13.03 -40.33
CA ILE A 931 -40.02 12.35 -41.49
C ILE A 931 -40.61 12.88 -42.80
N GLY A 932 -39.90 12.75 -43.92
CA GLY A 932 -40.37 13.20 -45.25
C GLY A 932 -39.45 14.20 -45.95
N SER A 933 -38.62 14.92 -45.19
CA SER A 933 -37.69 15.92 -45.75
C SER A 933 -36.68 15.24 -46.67
N GLY A 934 -36.62 15.69 -47.92
CA GLY A 934 -35.69 15.15 -48.94
C GLY A 934 -36.09 13.80 -49.53
N ILE A 935 -37.29 13.29 -49.23
CA ILE A 935 -37.83 12.09 -49.87
C ILE A 935 -38.52 12.50 -51.18
N THR A 936 -38.17 11.85 -52.28
CA THR A 936 -38.78 12.09 -53.58
C THR A 936 -40.18 11.47 -53.67
N ALA A 937 -40.96 11.88 -54.67
CA ALA A 937 -42.30 11.33 -54.88
C ALA A 937 -42.28 9.79 -55.04
N GLY A 938 -43.16 9.09 -54.31
CA GLY A 938 -43.21 7.63 -54.28
C GLY A 938 -43.99 7.07 -53.10
N SER A 939 -44.00 5.74 -52.98
CA SER A 939 -44.59 5.01 -51.85
C SER A 939 -43.50 4.46 -50.94
N TYR A 940 -43.64 4.69 -49.64
CA TYR A 940 -42.68 4.34 -48.61
C TYR A 940 -43.38 3.72 -47.41
N TYR A 941 -42.60 3.10 -46.53
CA TYR A 941 -43.04 2.50 -45.28
C TYR A 941 -42.20 3.06 -44.14
N TYR A 942 -42.78 3.19 -42.94
CA TYR A 942 -42.07 3.64 -41.75
C TYR A 942 -42.37 2.80 -40.52
N ALA A 943 -41.44 2.76 -39.58
CA ALA A 943 -41.52 2.00 -38.34
C ALA A 943 -40.69 2.70 -37.27
N SER A 944 -40.98 2.42 -36.00
CA SER A 944 -40.15 2.90 -34.89
C SER A 944 -39.09 1.86 -34.52
N ARG A 945 -38.03 2.32 -33.87
CA ARG A 945 -37.15 1.44 -33.09
C ARG A 945 -36.76 2.11 -31.78
N PHE A 946 -36.56 1.31 -30.76
CA PHE A 946 -36.17 1.71 -29.42
C PHE A 946 -34.97 0.91 -28.95
N LYS A 947 -34.18 1.48 -28.05
CA LYS A 947 -33.23 0.75 -27.21
C LYS A 947 -33.15 1.43 -25.84
N ILE A 948 -32.81 0.66 -24.82
CA ILE A 948 -32.54 1.16 -23.47
C ILE A 948 -31.08 0.91 -23.11
N THR A 949 -30.37 1.90 -22.57
CA THR A 949 -29.03 1.77 -21.96
C THR A 949 -28.07 0.88 -22.77
N ARG A 950 -27.83 1.28 -24.03
CA ARG A 950 -26.95 0.54 -24.98
C ARG A 950 -27.42 -0.88 -25.34
N GLY A 951 -28.68 -1.19 -25.06
CA GLY A 951 -29.40 -2.41 -25.35
C GLY A 951 -29.66 -2.67 -26.84
N LYS A 952 -30.30 -3.81 -27.13
CA LYS A 952 -30.65 -4.20 -28.50
C LYS A 952 -31.77 -3.31 -29.04
N TYR A 953 -31.72 -3.00 -30.34
CA TYR A 953 -32.83 -2.38 -31.02
C TYR A 953 -34.05 -3.31 -31.03
N GLN A 954 -35.16 -2.81 -30.52
CA GLN A 954 -36.49 -3.39 -30.69
C GLN A 954 -37.30 -2.51 -31.63
N TYR A 955 -38.06 -3.12 -32.53
CA TYR A 955 -38.75 -2.42 -33.62
C TYR A 955 -40.24 -2.40 -33.34
N GLY A 956 -40.87 -1.23 -33.36
CA GLY A 956 -42.29 -1.07 -33.09
C GLY A 956 -43.10 -1.07 -34.38
N GLY A 957 -44.12 -1.93 -34.43
CA GLY A 957 -45.14 -1.99 -35.47
C GLY A 957 -46.45 -1.35 -35.02
N TYR A 958 -47.26 -0.96 -35.98
CA TYR A 958 -48.57 -0.34 -35.80
C TYR A 958 -49.70 -1.38 -35.82
N SER A 959 -50.72 -1.16 -34.99
CA SER A 959 -52.04 -1.80 -35.12
C SER A 959 -53.14 -0.82 -34.70
N VAL A 960 -54.38 -1.05 -35.18
CA VAL A 960 -55.55 -0.21 -34.87
C VAL A 960 -55.89 -0.22 -33.37
N GLY A 961 -55.58 -1.29 -32.64
CA GLY A 961 -55.86 -1.45 -31.20
C GLY A 961 -54.75 -1.01 -30.27
N GLY A 962 -53.69 -0.37 -30.79
CA GLY A 962 -52.42 -0.16 -30.11
C GLY A 962 -51.38 -1.14 -30.63
N GLY A 963 -50.27 -0.63 -31.16
CA GLY A 963 -49.23 -1.46 -31.76
C GLY A 963 -48.45 -2.32 -30.75
N ASN A 964 -47.42 -3.01 -31.22
CA ASN A 964 -46.50 -3.83 -30.42
C ASN A 964 -45.22 -4.04 -31.26
N PHE A 965 -44.32 -4.91 -30.84
CA PHE A 965 -43.15 -5.29 -31.65
C PHE A 965 -43.57 -5.67 -33.06
N TRP A 966 -42.85 -5.13 -34.03
CA TRP A 966 -43.08 -5.36 -35.44
C TRP A 966 -42.91 -6.85 -35.75
N ASP A 967 -43.93 -7.45 -36.36
CA ASP A 967 -43.92 -8.85 -36.80
C ASP A 967 -44.26 -9.00 -38.29
N GLY A 968 -44.61 -7.90 -38.96
CA GLY A 968 -44.98 -7.87 -40.37
C GLY A 968 -46.36 -8.46 -40.68
N ALA A 969 -47.13 -8.86 -39.66
CA ALA A 969 -48.44 -9.47 -39.80
C ALA A 969 -49.52 -8.76 -38.97
N ALA A 970 -49.44 -8.85 -37.64
CA ALA A 970 -50.39 -8.19 -36.72
C ALA A 970 -49.94 -6.77 -36.37
N PHE A 971 -48.64 -6.51 -36.37
CA PHE A 971 -48.01 -5.23 -36.07
C PHE A 971 -47.09 -4.85 -37.23
N VAL A 972 -47.56 -3.92 -38.06
CA VAL A 972 -47.00 -3.65 -39.39
C VAL A 972 -46.32 -2.29 -39.47
N SER A 973 -45.56 -2.07 -40.53
CA SER A 973 -45.04 -0.73 -40.86
C SER A 973 -46.19 0.22 -41.18
N GLY A 974 -46.07 1.49 -40.83
CA GLY A 974 -46.91 2.55 -41.36
C GLY A 974 -46.62 2.82 -42.84
N ALA A 975 -47.54 3.44 -43.56
CA ALA A 975 -47.40 3.74 -44.99
C ALA A 975 -47.30 5.25 -45.26
N LEU A 976 -46.33 5.67 -46.07
CA LEU A 976 -46.13 7.07 -46.46
C LEU A 976 -46.23 7.20 -47.98
N THR A 977 -47.16 8.04 -48.43
CA THR A 977 -47.26 8.46 -49.84
C THR A 977 -46.68 9.85 -49.98
N VAL A 978 -45.68 10.01 -50.84
CA VAL A 978 -45.09 11.30 -51.18
C VAL A 978 -45.57 11.68 -52.58
N ASN A 979 -46.39 12.72 -52.68
CA ASN A 979 -46.88 13.26 -53.95
C ASN A 979 -45.80 14.15 -54.60
N THR A 980 -45.81 14.21 -55.92
CA THR A 980 -44.93 15.12 -56.67
C THR A 980 -45.25 16.58 -56.38
N PHE A 981 -44.22 17.39 -56.16
CA PHE A 981 -44.39 18.83 -55.98
C PHE A 981 -44.81 19.50 -57.30
N THR A 982 -45.90 20.26 -57.25
CA THR A 982 -46.41 21.05 -58.37
C THR A 982 -46.67 22.50 -57.96
N THR A 983 -46.65 23.41 -58.92
CA THR A 983 -46.86 24.84 -58.70
C THR A 983 -47.64 25.44 -59.88
N ALA A 984 -48.26 26.60 -59.70
CA ALA A 984 -49.02 27.29 -60.73
C ALA A 984 -48.37 28.65 -61.07
N PRO A 985 -48.45 29.12 -62.33
CA PRO A 985 -48.01 30.47 -62.67
C PRO A 985 -48.84 31.56 -61.95
N PRO A 986 -48.24 32.69 -61.52
CA PRO A 986 -46.85 33.07 -61.73
C PRO A 986 -45.89 32.35 -60.78
N TYR A 987 -44.83 31.76 -61.34
CA TYR A 987 -43.76 31.12 -60.60
C TYR A 987 -42.41 31.81 -60.90
N VAL A 988 -41.57 31.94 -59.89
CA VAL A 988 -40.21 32.47 -60.02
C VAL A 988 -39.24 31.58 -59.25
N GLN A 989 -38.03 31.40 -59.78
CA GLN A 989 -36.94 30.72 -59.09
C GLN A 989 -35.63 31.46 -59.34
N PHE A 990 -35.01 31.88 -58.24
CA PHE A 990 -33.72 32.58 -58.20
C PHE A 990 -32.55 31.69 -57.79
N PHE A 991 -32.80 30.39 -57.54
CA PHE A 991 -31.85 29.42 -56.95
C PHE A 991 -31.17 29.81 -55.61
N ASP A 992 -31.51 30.95 -55.04
CA ASP A 992 -30.90 31.55 -53.86
C ASP A 992 -31.30 30.94 -52.50
N GLY A 993 -32.42 30.21 -52.46
CA GLY A 993 -32.99 29.65 -51.23
C GLY A 993 -32.35 28.35 -50.74
N VAL A 994 -31.30 27.87 -51.41
CA VAL A 994 -30.64 26.58 -51.11
C VAL A 994 -29.13 26.75 -50.98
N THR A 995 -28.49 25.88 -50.21
CA THR A 995 -27.01 25.82 -50.17
C THR A 995 -26.51 25.05 -51.40
N ALA A 996 -25.80 25.71 -52.30
CA ALA A 996 -25.19 25.05 -53.45
C ALA A 996 -24.31 23.86 -53.01
N PRO A 997 -24.42 22.67 -53.64
CA PRO A 997 -25.06 22.40 -54.92
C PRO A 997 -26.50 21.84 -54.84
N ALA A 998 -27.20 21.97 -53.70
CA ALA A 998 -28.56 21.45 -53.55
C ALA A 998 -29.55 22.11 -54.53
N LEU A 999 -30.55 21.37 -54.99
CA LEU A 999 -31.62 21.88 -55.85
C LEU A 999 -32.80 22.38 -55.00
N PRO A 1000 -33.51 23.46 -55.43
CA PRO A 1000 -34.78 23.82 -54.82
C PRO A 1000 -35.83 22.70 -54.98
N THR A 1001 -36.81 22.64 -54.09
CA THR A 1001 -37.85 21.60 -54.10
C THR A 1001 -38.53 21.47 -55.47
N GLY A 1002 -38.67 20.23 -55.94
CA GLY A 1002 -39.31 19.89 -57.22
C GLY A 1002 -38.43 20.11 -58.47
N TRP A 1003 -37.28 20.78 -58.35
CA TRP A 1003 -36.31 20.90 -59.44
C TRP A 1003 -35.49 19.61 -59.57
N LYS A 1004 -35.23 19.21 -60.82
CA LYS A 1004 -34.50 17.97 -61.12
C LYS A 1004 -33.39 18.22 -62.11
N VAL A 1005 -32.34 17.41 -62.03
CA VAL A 1005 -31.24 17.37 -62.99
C VAL A 1005 -31.14 15.95 -63.52
N GLU A 1006 -30.82 15.82 -64.80
CA GLU A 1006 -30.55 14.55 -65.46
C GLU A 1006 -29.22 14.63 -66.21
N ASP A 1007 -28.27 13.81 -65.76
CA ASP A 1007 -27.04 13.49 -66.47
C ASP A 1007 -27.37 12.41 -67.52
N THR A 1008 -27.69 12.84 -68.73
CA THR A 1008 -28.26 11.97 -69.77
C THR A 1008 -27.16 11.17 -70.48
N ASN A 1009 -25.95 11.73 -70.59
CA ASN A 1009 -24.80 11.04 -71.19
C ASN A 1009 -23.95 10.28 -70.16
N SER A 1010 -24.26 10.40 -68.86
CA SER A 1010 -23.57 9.75 -67.73
C SER A 1010 -22.09 10.09 -67.63
N ASP A 1011 -21.72 11.34 -67.94
CA ASP A 1011 -20.33 11.79 -67.98
C ASP A 1011 -19.87 12.54 -66.72
N VAL A 1012 -20.70 12.52 -65.67
CA VAL A 1012 -20.53 13.16 -64.36
C VAL A 1012 -20.45 14.70 -64.38
N HIS A 1013 -20.64 15.34 -65.54
CA HIS A 1013 -20.66 16.79 -65.70
C HIS A 1013 -22.08 17.23 -66.05
N PHE A 1014 -22.84 17.63 -65.04
CA PHE A 1014 -24.25 17.98 -65.16
C PHE A 1014 -24.56 19.31 -64.48
N TRP A 1015 -25.80 19.75 -64.62
CA TRP A 1015 -26.27 20.99 -64.02
C TRP A 1015 -26.29 20.93 -62.48
N LYS A 1016 -25.79 21.96 -61.79
CA LYS A 1016 -25.94 22.12 -60.33
C LYS A 1016 -26.14 23.58 -59.94
N THR A 1017 -26.69 23.85 -58.76
CA THR A 1017 -26.64 25.21 -58.22
C THR A 1017 -25.19 25.56 -57.84
N ALA A 1018 -24.77 26.79 -58.06
CA ALA A 1018 -23.42 27.25 -57.76
C ALA A 1018 -23.40 28.72 -57.32
N ALA A 1019 -22.57 29.04 -56.34
CA ALA A 1019 -22.37 30.42 -55.87
C ALA A 1019 -21.45 31.26 -56.80
N SER A 1020 -20.96 30.66 -57.88
CA SER A 1020 -20.10 31.32 -58.86
C SER A 1020 -20.95 32.04 -59.92
N ASN A 1021 -20.63 33.32 -60.15
CA ASN A 1021 -21.24 34.15 -61.20
C ASN A 1021 -22.80 34.23 -61.19
N PRO A 1022 -23.48 34.37 -60.04
CA PRO A 1022 -24.94 34.49 -60.03
C PRO A 1022 -25.42 35.80 -60.67
N LYS A 1023 -26.64 35.80 -61.20
CA LYS A 1023 -27.34 37.00 -61.66
C LYS A 1023 -28.13 37.64 -60.51
N SER A 1024 -28.73 36.83 -59.65
CA SER A 1024 -29.19 37.20 -58.30
C SER A 1024 -28.39 36.41 -57.28
N ALA A 1025 -27.72 37.08 -56.35
CA ALA A 1025 -26.90 36.39 -55.36
C ALA A 1025 -27.78 35.72 -54.28
N PRO A 1026 -27.35 34.57 -53.71
CA PRO A 1026 -26.04 33.95 -53.87
C PRO A 1026 -25.82 32.95 -55.03
N ASN A 1027 -26.83 32.36 -55.68
CA ASN A 1027 -26.62 31.19 -56.55
C ASN A 1027 -27.21 31.34 -57.96
N ALA A 1028 -26.61 30.64 -58.94
CA ALA A 1028 -27.22 30.37 -60.24
C ALA A 1028 -27.20 28.86 -60.55
N MET A 1029 -27.99 28.44 -61.54
CA MET A 1029 -27.87 27.10 -62.11
C MET A 1029 -26.69 27.06 -63.09
N LYS A 1030 -25.72 26.18 -62.85
CA LYS A 1030 -24.47 26.08 -63.60
C LYS A 1030 -24.35 24.70 -64.24
N TYR A 1031 -24.02 24.66 -65.51
CA TYR A 1031 -23.48 23.47 -66.17
C TYR A 1031 -21.96 23.49 -66.09
N ASP A 1032 -21.35 22.42 -65.56
CA ASP A 1032 -19.91 22.21 -65.65
C ASP A 1032 -19.60 21.49 -66.96
N PHE A 1033 -18.49 21.83 -67.58
CA PHE A 1033 -18.11 21.24 -68.84
C PHE A 1033 -17.28 19.98 -68.74
N ASN A 1034 -17.37 19.16 -69.79
CA ASN A 1034 -16.49 18.05 -70.02
C ASN A 1034 -15.49 18.39 -71.16
N SER A 1035 -14.20 18.18 -70.94
CA SER A 1035 -13.16 18.44 -71.95
C SER A 1035 -13.18 17.45 -73.13
N THR A 1036 -13.88 16.32 -72.99
CA THR A 1036 -13.87 15.22 -73.96
C THR A 1036 -15.24 14.94 -74.56
N ASN A 1037 -16.30 14.95 -73.73
CA ASN A 1037 -17.66 14.67 -74.17
C ASN A 1037 -18.42 15.97 -74.46
N ALA A 1038 -19.27 15.92 -75.49
CA ALA A 1038 -20.23 17.00 -75.72
C ALA A 1038 -21.33 16.96 -74.66
N ALA A 1039 -21.81 18.14 -74.25
CA ALA A 1039 -22.89 18.27 -73.29
C ALA A 1039 -24.19 17.67 -73.83
N ASN A 1040 -24.96 17.01 -72.97
CA ASN A 1040 -26.28 16.49 -73.35
C ASN A 1040 -27.24 16.44 -72.14
N ASP A 1041 -27.10 17.39 -71.21
CA ASP A 1041 -27.67 17.26 -69.87
C ASP A 1041 -28.68 18.35 -69.58
N TRP A 1042 -29.62 17.99 -68.71
CA TRP A 1042 -30.84 18.74 -68.50
C TRP A 1042 -31.01 19.13 -67.05
N PHE A 1043 -31.66 20.27 -66.84
CA PHE A 1043 -32.39 20.51 -65.60
C PHE A 1043 -33.83 20.90 -65.91
N PHE A 1044 -34.72 20.56 -64.98
CA PHE A 1044 -36.17 20.67 -65.15
C PHE A 1044 -36.79 21.47 -64.02
N SER A 1045 -37.78 22.28 -64.38
CA SER A 1045 -38.67 22.93 -63.40
C SER A 1045 -39.45 21.90 -62.59
N PRO A 1046 -40.06 22.32 -61.46
CA PRO A 1046 -41.21 21.60 -60.90
C PRO A 1046 -42.34 21.41 -61.91
N GLY A 1047 -43.30 20.57 -61.56
CA GLY A 1047 -44.52 20.43 -62.36
C GLY A 1047 -45.31 21.73 -62.33
N ILE A 1048 -45.52 22.34 -63.49
CA ILE A 1048 -46.26 23.59 -63.66
C ILE A 1048 -47.69 23.26 -64.09
N GLU A 1049 -48.67 23.62 -63.27
CA GLU A 1049 -50.08 23.49 -63.61
C GLU A 1049 -50.46 24.52 -64.68
N MET A 1050 -50.84 24.03 -65.86
CA MET A 1050 -51.24 24.86 -66.99
C MET A 1050 -52.66 24.52 -67.44
N ILE A 1051 -53.41 25.54 -67.83
CA ILE A 1051 -54.77 25.44 -68.36
C ILE A 1051 -54.73 25.36 -69.89
N SER A 1052 -55.47 24.41 -70.49
CA SER A 1052 -55.58 24.25 -71.95
C SER A 1052 -55.88 25.57 -72.65
N GLY A 1053 -55.17 25.83 -73.75
CA GLY A 1053 -55.37 27.02 -74.60
C GLY A 1053 -54.83 28.33 -74.02
N THR A 1054 -54.32 28.35 -72.78
CA THR A 1054 -53.64 29.52 -72.22
C THR A 1054 -52.18 29.54 -72.64
N THR A 1055 -51.68 30.71 -73.05
CA THR A 1055 -50.27 30.93 -73.35
C THR A 1055 -49.52 31.43 -72.12
N TYR A 1056 -48.40 30.79 -71.80
CA TYR A 1056 -47.49 31.14 -70.71
C TYR A 1056 -46.15 31.58 -71.29
N GLU A 1057 -45.54 32.59 -70.70
CA GLU A 1057 -44.19 33.03 -71.02
C GLU A 1057 -43.22 32.46 -69.98
N VAL A 1058 -42.19 31.78 -70.46
CA VAL A 1058 -41.03 31.40 -69.67
C VAL A 1058 -39.90 32.35 -70.01
N SER A 1059 -39.35 33.01 -68.99
CA SER A 1059 -38.18 33.88 -69.14
C SER A 1059 -37.10 33.50 -68.13
N PHE A 1060 -35.84 33.67 -68.50
CA PHE A 1060 -34.68 33.36 -67.67
C PHE A 1060 -33.50 34.20 -68.14
N TRP A 1061 -32.43 34.25 -67.34
CA TRP A 1061 -31.19 34.91 -67.71
C TRP A 1061 -30.11 33.86 -67.94
N TYR A 1062 -29.30 34.03 -68.97
CA TYR A 1062 -28.21 33.10 -69.27
C TYR A 1062 -26.92 33.81 -69.67
N ARG A 1063 -25.77 33.18 -69.41
CA ARG A 1063 -24.44 33.62 -69.87
C ARG A 1063 -23.49 32.44 -70.03
N ALA A 1064 -22.50 32.58 -70.92
CA ALA A 1064 -21.30 31.76 -70.89
C ALA A 1064 -20.32 32.32 -69.87
N GLU A 1065 -19.41 31.49 -69.37
CA GLU A 1065 -18.36 31.99 -68.50
C GLU A 1065 -17.33 32.84 -69.28
N LEU A 1066 -16.90 32.38 -70.45
CA LEU A 1066 -15.90 33.04 -71.30
C LEU A 1066 -16.37 33.03 -72.76
N GLY A 1067 -16.34 34.19 -73.43
CA GLY A 1067 -16.82 34.33 -74.81
C GLY A 1067 -15.99 33.62 -75.88
N SER A 1068 -14.81 33.11 -75.54
CA SER A 1068 -13.97 32.28 -76.41
C SER A 1068 -14.44 30.81 -76.48
N TYR A 1069 -15.34 30.40 -75.60
CA TYR A 1069 -15.90 29.05 -75.50
C TYR A 1069 -17.41 29.11 -75.71
N PRO A 1070 -17.90 29.06 -76.96
CA PRO A 1070 -19.32 29.23 -77.27
C PRO A 1070 -20.17 28.08 -76.73
N GLU A 1071 -21.11 28.42 -75.84
CA GLU A 1071 -22.08 27.49 -75.26
C GLU A 1071 -23.38 27.38 -76.09
N LYS A 1072 -24.17 26.32 -75.86
CA LYS A 1072 -25.46 26.08 -76.51
C LYS A 1072 -26.53 25.70 -75.50
N LEU A 1073 -27.66 26.38 -75.56
CA LEU A 1073 -28.81 26.17 -74.67
C LEU A 1073 -30.10 26.14 -75.47
N GLU A 1074 -30.95 25.16 -75.19
CA GLU A 1074 -32.33 25.14 -75.66
C GLU A 1074 -33.27 24.90 -74.49
N LEU A 1075 -34.50 25.37 -74.66
CA LEU A 1075 -35.59 25.21 -73.71
C LEU A 1075 -36.72 24.45 -74.40
N LYS A 1076 -37.20 23.38 -73.77
CA LYS A 1076 -38.38 22.62 -74.20
C LYS A 1076 -39.37 22.49 -73.06
N TYR A 1077 -40.58 22.03 -73.36
CA TYR A 1077 -41.55 21.64 -72.35
C TYR A 1077 -42.16 20.26 -72.66
N GLY A 1078 -42.72 19.63 -71.65
CA GLY A 1078 -43.16 18.24 -71.77
C GLY A 1078 -43.97 17.73 -70.59
N ALA A 1079 -44.38 16.46 -70.66
CA ALA A 1079 -45.27 15.83 -69.67
C ALA A 1079 -44.52 15.24 -68.45
N ALA A 1080 -43.19 15.16 -68.49
CA ALA A 1080 -42.37 14.63 -67.40
C ALA A 1080 -41.04 15.39 -67.28
N ALA A 1081 -40.51 15.50 -66.06
CA ALA A 1081 -39.18 16.07 -65.77
C ALA A 1081 -38.05 15.09 -66.10
N ASN A 1082 -37.95 14.71 -67.38
CA ASN A 1082 -36.81 13.99 -67.96
C ASN A 1082 -36.71 14.31 -69.45
N SER A 1083 -35.55 14.04 -70.04
CA SER A 1083 -35.17 14.33 -71.42
C SER A 1083 -36.14 13.69 -72.42
N ALA A 1084 -36.55 12.44 -72.18
CA ALA A 1084 -37.54 11.73 -72.99
C ALA A 1084 -38.94 12.37 -72.95
N GLY A 1085 -39.29 13.04 -71.84
CA GLY A 1085 -40.55 13.75 -71.64
C GLY A 1085 -40.63 15.10 -72.36
N MET A 1086 -39.50 15.70 -72.73
CA MET A 1086 -39.38 17.02 -73.38
C MET A 1086 -39.63 16.96 -74.90
N THR A 1087 -40.83 16.52 -75.29
CA THR A 1087 -41.17 16.23 -76.69
C THR A 1087 -41.57 17.46 -77.52
N SER A 1088 -41.66 18.66 -76.92
CA SER A 1088 -41.97 19.87 -77.68
C SER A 1088 -40.85 20.26 -78.64
N SER A 1089 -41.15 21.04 -79.67
CA SER A 1089 -40.12 21.86 -80.32
C SER A 1089 -39.50 22.83 -79.30
N ALA A 1090 -38.25 23.25 -79.53
CA ALA A 1090 -37.60 24.23 -78.68
C ALA A 1090 -38.39 25.55 -78.66
N ILE A 1091 -38.79 25.99 -77.47
CA ILE A 1091 -39.46 27.28 -77.24
C ILE A 1091 -38.44 28.42 -77.13
N PHE A 1092 -37.17 28.08 -76.89
CA PHE A 1092 -36.00 28.93 -77.03
C PHE A 1092 -34.82 28.06 -77.48
N SER A 1093 -33.97 28.56 -78.37
CA SER A 1093 -32.72 27.91 -78.74
C SER A 1093 -31.66 28.95 -79.10
N ASN A 1094 -30.48 28.83 -78.53
CA ASN A 1094 -29.31 29.61 -78.91
C ASN A 1094 -28.11 28.67 -79.05
N THR A 1095 -27.57 28.57 -80.27
CA THR A 1095 -26.48 27.65 -80.61
C THR A 1095 -25.09 28.33 -80.58
N ASN A 1096 -25.00 29.57 -80.11
CA ASN A 1096 -23.75 30.34 -80.07
C ASN A 1096 -23.75 31.40 -78.94
N ILE A 1097 -23.82 30.93 -77.69
CA ILE A 1097 -23.80 31.77 -76.48
C ILE A 1097 -22.36 32.16 -76.17
N ILE A 1098 -22.02 33.42 -76.46
CA ILE A 1098 -20.70 34.01 -76.17
C ILE A 1098 -20.78 35.20 -75.20
N ASN A 1099 -21.98 35.58 -74.76
CA ASN A 1099 -22.18 36.68 -73.83
C ASN A 1099 -21.66 36.30 -72.43
N THR A 1100 -20.69 37.06 -71.93
CA THR A 1100 -20.13 36.92 -70.58
C THR A 1100 -20.86 37.78 -69.54
N THR A 1101 -21.81 38.60 -69.99
CA THR A 1101 -22.82 39.25 -69.15
C THR A 1101 -24.17 38.58 -69.37
N TYR A 1102 -25.00 38.53 -68.34
CA TYR A 1102 -26.31 37.89 -68.43
C TYR A 1102 -27.22 38.57 -69.47
N SER A 1103 -27.78 37.75 -70.35
CA SER A 1103 -28.79 38.15 -71.33
C SER A 1103 -30.11 37.43 -71.06
N LYS A 1104 -31.23 38.08 -71.35
CA LYS A 1104 -32.56 37.51 -71.11
C LYS A 1104 -32.94 36.59 -72.27
N GLY A 1105 -33.22 35.33 -71.96
CA GLY A 1105 -33.90 34.37 -72.83
C GLY A 1105 -35.39 34.31 -72.51
N SER A 1106 -36.22 34.07 -73.52
CA SER A 1106 -37.67 33.87 -73.34
C SER A 1106 -38.26 32.97 -74.41
N GLY A 1107 -39.29 32.22 -74.03
CA GLY A 1107 -40.12 31.39 -74.92
C GLY A 1107 -41.57 31.39 -74.47
N THR A 1108 -42.50 31.04 -75.37
CA THR A 1108 -43.93 30.91 -75.02
C THR A 1108 -44.40 29.47 -75.16
N ILE A 1109 -45.31 29.07 -74.27
CA ILE A 1109 -45.93 27.75 -74.22
C ILE A 1109 -47.44 27.95 -74.29
N THR A 1110 -48.10 27.44 -75.32
CA THR A 1110 -49.58 27.33 -75.33
C THR A 1110 -49.93 25.91 -74.89
N ALA A 1111 -50.56 25.79 -73.71
CA ALA A 1111 -50.78 24.47 -73.12
C ALA A 1111 -51.75 23.63 -73.99
N PRO A 1112 -51.35 22.44 -74.47
CA PRO A 1112 -52.19 21.63 -75.36
C PRO A 1112 -53.40 21.02 -74.64
N SER A 1113 -53.30 20.83 -73.32
CA SER A 1113 -54.34 20.31 -72.44
C SER A 1113 -54.23 20.97 -71.06
N THR A 1114 -55.27 20.85 -70.24
CA THR A 1114 -55.18 21.22 -68.82
C THR A 1114 -54.46 20.10 -68.09
N GLY A 1115 -53.37 20.42 -67.38
CA GLY A 1115 -52.57 19.44 -66.67
C GLY A 1115 -51.21 20.00 -66.23
N THR A 1116 -50.37 19.12 -65.70
CA THR A 1116 -49.01 19.43 -65.25
C THR A 1116 -48.01 19.29 -66.38
N PHE A 1117 -47.22 20.34 -66.62
CA PHE A 1117 -46.14 20.35 -67.61
C PHE A 1117 -44.82 20.73 -66.95
N TYR A 1118 -43.73 20.25 -67.50
CA TYR A 1118 -42.37 20.54 -67.02
C TYR A 1118 -41.62 21.28 -68.10
N ILE A 1119 -40.73 22.19 -67.70
CA ILE A 1119 -39.87 22.94 -68.60
C ILE A 1119 -38.44 22.46 -68.39
N GLY A 1120 -37.76 22.10 -69.48
CA GLY A 1120 -36.41 21.54 -69.47
C GLY A 1120 -35.42 22.43 -70.19
N TRP A 1121 -34.34 22.80 -69.50
CA TRP A 1121 -33.19 23.52 -70.06
C TRP A 1121 -32.11 22.49 -70.39
N HIS A 1122 -31.66 22.49 -71.64
CA HIS A 1122 -30.72 21.52 -72.17
C HIS A 1122 -29.42 22.19 -72.59
N CYS A 1123 -28.32 21.81 -71.95
CA CYS A 1123 -27.00 22.14 -72.46
C CYS A 1123 -26.60 21.11 -73.52
N PHE A 1124 -26.37 21.57 -74.75
CA PHE A 1124 -25.95 20.72 -75.87
C PHE A 1124 -24.71 21.27 -76.59
N SER A 1125 -23.87 21.94 -75.80
CA SER A 1125 -22.57 22.46 -76.21
C SER A 1125 -21.64 21.36 -76.74
N GLY A 1126 -20.64 21.75 -77.54
CA GLY A 1126 -19.57 20.83 -77.90
C GLY A 1126 -18.75 20.42 -76.68
N ALA A 1127 -17.84 19.46 -76.85
CA ALA A 1127 -16.82 19.19 -75.82
C ALA A 1127 -15.91 20.41 -75.64
N ASP A 1128 -15.30 20.53 -74.47
CA ASP A 1128 -14.31 21.55 -74.12
C ASP A 1128 -14.82 22.99 -74.32
N GLN A 1129 -16.13 23.21 -74.12
CA GLN A 1129 -16.71 24.54 -73.93
C GLN A 1129 -16.75 24.82 -72.42
N TYR A 1130 -16.63 26.04 -71.92
CA TYR A 1130 -16.45 26.29 -70.47
C TYR A 1130 -17.79 26.19 -69.70
N ASN A 1131 -18.03 26.97 -68.64
CA ASN A 1131 -19.30 26.85 -67.91
C ASN A 1131 -20.44 27.65 -68.55
N LEU A 1132 -21.65 27.12 -68.48
CA LEU A 1132 -22.91 27.80 -68.84
C LEU A 1132 -23.74 28.09 -67.60
N PHE A 1133 -24.32 29.27 -67.49
CA PHE A 1133 -25.16 29.67 -66.36
C PHE A 1133 -26.58 30.03 -66.81
N VAL A 1134 -27.56 29.64 -65.99
CA VAL A 1134 -28.97 30.05 -66.06
C VAL A 1134 -29.43 30.51 -64.69
N ASP A 1135 -30.17 31.62 -64.63
CA ASP A 1135 -30.63 32.19 -63.38
C ASP A 1135 -31.92 33.03 -63.57
N ASP A 1136 -32.53 33.49 -62.47
CA ASP A 1136 -33.70 34.39 -62.48
C ASP A 1136 -34.86 33.86 -63.37
N VAL A 1137 -35.25 32.60 -63.19
CA VAL A 1137 -36.33 31.95 -63.97
C VAL A 1137 -37.68 32.52 -63.55
N SER A 1138 -38.55 32.84 -64.52
CA SER A 1138 -39.93 33.23 -64.30
C SER A 1138 -40.87 32.60 -65.32
N ILE A 1139 -42.02 32.10 -64.84
CA ILE A 1139 -43.09 31.51 -65.65
C ILE A 1139 -44.37 32.26 -65.30
N ARG A 1140 -45.01 32.91 -66.27
CA ARG A 1140 -46.23 33.71 -66.04
C ARG A 1140 -47.22 33.51 -67.17
N THR A 1141 -48.50 33.77 -66.92
CA THR A 1141 -49.50 33.90 -68.00
C THR A 1141 -49.07 35.02 -68.94
N HIS A 1142 -48.98 34.75 -70.24
CA HIS A 1142 -48.60 35.75 -71.22
C HIS A 1142 -49.82 36.64 -71.50
N VAL A 1143 -49.78 37.89 -71.02
CA VAL A 1143 -50.82 38.88 -71.27
C VAL A 1143 -50.36 39.75 -72.43
N ILE A 1144 -51.03 39.66 -73.57
CA ILE A 1144 -50.80 40.59 -74.68
C ILE A 1144 -51.31 41.95 -74.21
N ALA A 1145 -50.42 42.92 -74.02
CA ALA A 1145 -50.84 44.30 -73.85
C ALA A 1145 -51.60 44.73 -75.11
N GLN A 1146 -52.90 45.02 -74.98
CA GLN A 1146 -53.70 45.63 -76.06
C GLN A 1146 -53.20 47.04 -76.37
#